data_AF-A0A7I8JW64-F1
#
_entry.id   AF-A0A7I8JW64-F1
#
_cell.length_a   1.000
_cell.length_b   1.000
_cell.length_c   1.000
_cell.angle_alpha   90.00
_cell.angle_beta   90.00
_cell.angle_gamma   90.00
#
_symmetry.space_group_name_H-M   'P 1'
#
loop_
_entity.id
_entity.type
_entity.pdbx_description
1 polymer ?
#
loop_
_entity_poly.entity_id
_entity_poly.type
_entity_poly.pdbx_seq_one_letter_code
_entity_poly.pdbx_strand_id
1 'polypeptide(L)'
;MAQPFLKKDDDRDGEEEYSLFFGIEKGAVLQEARVFNDPQLDPRRCSEVITKLLYLLNQGETFTKVEATEVFFSVTKLFRSTDSGLRRMVYLMIKEISASADEVIIVTSSLMKDMNSNTDMHRANAIRVLCRVTDGPLLTQIERYLKRAIVDKNPFVASAALVSGVHLIQINPEIVRRWSNEVQETIQSRAALVQFHALALLHQIRQNDRLALSKLVTSLTRGTVRSPLAQCLLIRYASQVIRESTTDNQTGDRLFHDFLESCLRHKSEMVILEAARAITELSGVTSRELSPAVTVLQLLLSSSKPVLRFSAVRTLNKVAITHPLAVTNCSIDMESLISDPNRSIATLAITTLLKIGNEASVDRLMKQITSFMSDIADEFKIVVVEAIRSLCLKFPQKCRSLMNFLSSILREEGGFEYKKVIVDSIFILIRDIPDAKETGLFHLCEFIEDCEFTYLSTQILHFLGNEGLKTPDPGKFIRHINNRVILENATVRAAAVSTLAKFGAMIDSLKPRILVLLRRCLHDIDDEVRDRATLYLGTLGGEEPTAKTDQDAKEFLFGPLDIPLPNLETSLLSYEPSEEPFDVASVPKEAQFQPPVEKKVVGGKTAAGLASAVDSYQTLLSAIPEFSLFGKVFKSSAAVELTEPETEYSVNAVKHVYDGHVVIQYNCTNTIPEQLLENVTIFVDASEAEEFSEVASKPLRFLPYNSPGQTFVAFEKPAGAATVGKFSNLMKFFVKEVDPSTGEAEEEGAEDEYQLEDVEVSAADYMLKVGVSNFRNAWESLGPDNERVDEYGLGARETLAEAVAAVISILGMQPCEGTEVVPANSRSHTSLLSGVFIGGARVLVRLSFGIEGSKQVAMKLAVRSDDLSVSDAIHDIVANG
;
A
#
# COMPACT_ATOMS: atom_id res chain seq x y z
N MET A 1 8.43 -64.73 14.09
CA MET A 1 8.90 -64.71 15.49
C MET A 1 9.57 -63.38 15.72
N ALA A 2 9.07 -62.65 16.71
CA ALA A 2 9.62 -61.39 17.19
C ALA A 2 10.90 -61.61 18.01
N GLN A 3 11.80 -60.63 18.00
CA GLN A 3 12.51 -60.13 19.19
C GLN A 3 13.23 -58.80 18.84
N PRO A 4 13.51 -57.92 19.82
CA PRO A 4 12.77 -56.67 19.95
C PRO A 4 13.67 -55.42 19.88
N PHE A 5 12.98 -54.28 19.75
CA PHE A 5 13.49 -52.93 19.95
C PHE A 5 14.34 -52.80 21.23
N LEU A 6 15.63 -52.50 21.06
CA LEU A 6 16.44 -51.84 22.09
C LEU A 6 16.32 -50.34 21.87
N LYS A 7 15.60 -49.67 22.79
CA LYS A 7 15.71 -48.23 23.02
C LYS A 7 17.20 -47.88 23.16
N LYS A 8 17.67 -46.97 22.33
CA LYS A 8 18.94 -46.28 22.52
C LYS A 8 18.60 -44.81 22.73
N ASP A 9 19.12 -44.29 23.82
CA ASP A 9 18.67 -43.11 24.53
C ASP A 9 18.66 -41.81 23.70
N ASP A 10 17.63 -41.01 23.96
CA ASP A 10 17.39 -39.63 23.52
C ASP A 10 18.34 -38.65 24.23
N ASP A 11 19.66 -38.81 24.07
CA ASP A 11 20.66 -37.86 24.56
C ASP A 11 21.64 -37.45 23.44
N ARG A 12 21.11 -36.91 22.34
CA ARG A 12 21.89 -36.16 21.32
C ARG A 12 21.21 -34.88 20.85
N ASP A 13 20.45 -34.23 21.73
CA ASP A 13 20.06 -32.84 21.54
C ASP A 13 21.22 -31.96 22.03
N GLY A 14 22.06 -31.48 21.11
CA GLY A 14 23.15 -30.57 21.47
C GLY A 14 24.30 -30.38 20.48
N GLU A 15 24.32 -31.04 19.31
CA GLU A 15 25.17 -30.58 18.21
C GLU A 15 24.32 -29.72 17.28
N GLU A 16 24.14 -28.44 17.66
CA GLU A 16 23.80 -27.40 16.69
C GLU A 16 24.87 -27.46 15.58
N GLU A 17 24.51 -27.90 14.38
CA GLU A 17 25.37 -27.75 13.20
C GLU A 17 25.63 -26.27 12.98
N TYR A 18 26.72 -25.76 13.56
CA TYR A 18 27.24 -24.42 13.27
C TYR A 18 27.40 -24.29 11.76
N SER A 19 26.79 -23.26 11.17
CA SER A 19 27.02 -22.93 9.76
C SER A 19 28.53 -22.78 9.52
N LEU A 20 29.06 -23.50 8.51
CA LEU A 20 30.47 -23.44 8.09
C LEU A 20 30.97 -22.00 7.76
N PHE A 21 30.03 -21.05 7.65
CA PHE A 21 30.27 -19.65 7.28
C PHE A 21 30.06 -18.67 8.46
N PHE A 22 30.03 -19.17 9.70
CA PHE A 22 29.88 -18.37 10.90
C PHE A 22 31.08 -17.43 11.14
N GLY A 23 30.83 -16.12 11.31
CA GLY A 23 31.87 -15.12 11.64
C GLY A 23 32.79 -14.73 10.48
N ILE A 24 32.38 -14.91 9.23
CA ILE A 24 33.16 -14.51 8.07
C ILE A 24 33.14 -12.99 7.90
N GLU A 25 34.32 -12.36 7.93
CA GLU A 25 34.48 -10.93 7.68
C GLU A 25 34.88 -10.62 6.23
N LYS A 26 34.23 -9.63 5.61
CA LYS A 26 34.52 -9.14 4.25
C LYS A 26 36.02 -8.95 3.99
N GLY A 27 36.71 -8.25 4.88
CA GLY A 27 38.14 -7.96 4.74
C GLY A 27 39.01 -9.22 4.75
N ALA A 28 38.68 -10.20 5.60
CA ALA A 28 39.39 -11.47 5.67
C ALA A 28 39.20 -12.29 4.39
N VAL A 29 37.97 -12.36 3.86
CA VAL A 29 37.71 -13.10 2.61
C VAL A 29 38.37 -12.45 1.40
N LEU A 30 38.38 -11.11 1.33
CA LEU A 30 39.09 -10.39 0.26
C LEU A 30 40.60 -10.63 0.33
N GLN A 31 41.17 -10.77 1.53
CA GLN A 31 42.58 -11.19 1.69
C GLN A 31 42.78 -12.66 1.28
N GLU A 32 41.87 -13.56 1.64
CA GLU A 32 41.91 -14.97 1.22
C GLU A 32 41.80 -15.12 -0.31
N ALA A 33 41.11 -14.21 -1.00
CA ALA A 33 40.99 -14.17 -2.47
C ALA A 33 42.35 -14.02 -3.18
N ARG A 34 43.42 -13.64 -2.47
CA ARG A 34 44.78 -13.65 -3.01
C ARG A 34 45.27 -15.04 -3.42
N VAL A 35 44.69 -16.11 -2.87
CA VAL A 35 44.97 -17.51 -3.27
C VAL A 35 44.72 -17.73 -4.76
N PHE A 36 43.84 -16.94 -5.39
CA PHE A 36 43.58 -17.05 -6.84
C PHE A 36 44.79 -16.64 -7.70
N ASN A 37 45.78 -15.96 -7.10
CA ASN A 37 47.01 -15.54 -7.77
C ASN A 37 48.15 -16.55 -7.63
N ASP A 38 47.97 -17.65 -6.88
CA ASP A 38 49.02 -18.62 -6.63
C ASP A 38 49.42 -19.37 -7.92
N PRO A 39 50.73 -19.60 -8.17
CA PRO A 39 51.20 -20.29 -9.37
C PRO A 39 50.80 -21.78 -9.41
N GLN A 40 50.54 -22.39 -8.23
CA GLN A 40 49.96 -23.73 -8.10
C GLN A 40 48.56 -23.59 -7.48
N LEU A 41 47.53 -23.73 -8.32
CA LEU A 41 46.13 -23.57 -7.89
C LEU A 41 45.64 -24.83 -7.16
N ASP A 42 45.10 -24.65 -5.95
CA ASP A 42 44.29 -25.67 -5.26
C ASP A 42 42.79 -25.43 -5.54
N PRO A 43 42.13 -26.29 -6.33
CA PRO A 43 40.74 -26.09 -6.70
C PRO A 43 39.76 -26.11 -5.52
N ARG A 44 40.06 -26.85 -4.45
CA ARG A 44 39.16 -26.95 -3.29
C ARG A 44 39.20 -25.66 -2.49
N ARG A 45 40.41 -25.21 -2.14
CA ARG A 45 40.64 -23.95 -1.43
C ARG A 45 40.09 -22.75 -2.22
N CYS A 46 40.30 -22.71 -3.54
CA CYS A 46 39.74 -21.64 -4.37
C CYS A 46 38.20 -21.67 -4.37
N SER A 47 37.58 -22.85 -4.42
CA SER A 47 36.12 -22.97 -4.40
C SER A 47 35.52 -22.55 -3.06
N GLU A 48 36.19 -22.86 -1.94
CA GLU A 48 35.82 -22.39 -0.60
C GLU A 48 35.82 -20.86 -0.55
N VAL A 49 36.90 -20.21 -1.00
CA VAL A 49 36.99 -18.74 -1.00
C VAL A 49 35.92 -18.10 -1.91
N ILE A 50 35.66 -18.66 -3.10
CA ILE A 50 34.55 -18.16 -3.94
C ILE A 50 33.20 -18.34 -3.23
N THR A 51 33.00 -19.45 -2.52
CA THR A 51 31.75 -19.68 -1.77
C THR A 51 31.58 -18.64 -0.67
N LYS A 52 32.65 -18.30 0.06
CA LYS A 52 32.64 -17.21 1.05
C LYS A 52 32.31 -15.86 0.39
N LEU A 53 32.93 -15.53 -0.74
CA LEU A 53 32.64 -14.28 -1.48
C LEU A 53 31.18 -14.20 -1.96
N LEU A 54 30.64 -15.30 -2.50
CA LEU A 54 29.24 -15.38 -2.92
C LEU A 54 28.27 -15.31 -1.74
N TYR A 55 28.64 -15.89 -0.60
CA TYR A 55 27.87 -15.79 0.63
C TYR A 55 27.76 -14.33 1.06
N LEU A 56 28.87 -13.58 1.11
CA LEU A 56 28.87 -12.15 1.44
C LEU A 56 27.97 -11.34 0.48
N LEU A 57 28.07 -11.58 -0.84
CA LEU A 57 27.21 -10.94 -1.83
C LEU A 57 25.72 -11.24 -1.62
N ASN A 58 25.37 -12.50 -1.36
CA ASN A 58 23.98 -12.92 -1.16
C ASN A 58 23.39 -12.38 0.17
N GLN A 59 24.26 -12.03 1.10
CA GLN A 59 23.92 -11.41 2.37
C GLN A 59 23.70 -9.89 2.28
N GLY A 60 23.89 -9.30 1.11
CA GLY A 60 23.70 -7.87 0.87
C GLY A 60 24.97 -7.03 1.04
N GLU A 61 26.13 -7.63 1.33
CA GLU A 61 27.38 -6.87 1.34
C GLU A 61 27.74 -6.42 -0.08
N THR A 62 28.09 -5.13 -0.21
CA THR A 62 28.51 -4.57 -1.50
C THR A 62 30.04 -4.50 -1.58
N PHE A 63 30.60 -4.93 -2.71
CA PHE A 63 32.00 -4.68 -3.04
C PHE A 63 32.13 -3.27 -3.64
N THR A 64 33.10 -2.49 -3.17
CA THR A 64 33.47 -1.23 -3.84
C THR A 64 33.93 -1.53 -5.27
N LYS A 65 33.87 -0.54 -6.18
CA LYS A 65 34.32 -0.74 -7.57
C LYS A 65 35.75 -1.28 -7.67
N VAL A 66 36.63 -0.85 -6.76
CA VAL A 66 38.03 -1.30 -6.71
C VAL A 66 38.12 -2.76 -6.25
N GLU A 67 37.44 -3.12 -5.15
CA GLU A 67 37.40 -4.50 -4.64
C GLU A 67 36.76 -5.45 -5.65
N ALA A 68 35.65 -5.04 -6.26
CA ALA A 68 34.95 -5.81 -7.28
C ALA A 68 35.86 -6.07 -8.49
N THR A 69 36.61 -5.06 -8.94
CA THR A 69 37.55 -5.18 -10.05
C THR A 69 38.75 -6.08 -9.68
N GLU A 70 39.31 -5.94 -8.49
CA GLU A 70 40.43 -6.79 -8.02
C GLU A 70 40.02 -8.27 -7.89
N VAL A 71 38.85 -8.53 -7.30
CA VAL A 71 38.27 -9.87 -7.21
C VAL A 71 37.96 -10.40 -8.60
N PHE A 72 37.37 -9.58 -9.48
CA PHE A 72 37.08 -9.96 -10.87
C PHE A 72 38.35 -10.41 -11.59
N PHE A 73 39.42 -9.62 -11.53
CA PHE A 73 40.72 -9.96 -12.11
C PHE A 73 41.30 -11.25 -11.54
N SER A 74 41.26 -11.39 -10.22
CA SER A 74 41.79 -12.56 -9.53
C SER A 74 41.03 -13.83 -9.92
N VAL A 75 39.69 -13.76 -9.99
CA VAL A 75 38.81 -14.85 -10.44
C VAL A 75 39.05 -15.20 -11.91
N THR A 76 39.32 -14.23 -12.80
CA THR A 76 39.59 -14.54 -14.21
C THR A 76 40.87 -15.39 -14.41
N LYS A 77 41.83 -15.33 -13.49
CA LYS A 77 43.04 -16.18 -13.56
C LYS A 77 42.73 -17.66 -13.31
N LEU A 78 41.62 -17.96 -12.64
CA LEU A 78 41.18 -19.33 -12.35
C LEU A 78 40.70 -20.10 -13.59
N PHE A 79 40.48 -19.43 -14.73
CA PHE A 79 40.19 -20.10 -16.02
C PHE A 79 41.32 -21.04 -16.50
N ARG A 80 42.52 -20.94 -15.90
CA ARG A 80 43.65 -21.86 -16.13
C ARG A 80 43.40 -23.25 -15.54
N SER A 81 42.53 -23.38 -14.53
CA SER A 81 42.19 -24.66 -13.93
C SER A 81 41.30 -25.50 -14.84
N THR A 82 41.58 -26.81 -14.90
CA THR A 82 40.77 -27.81 -15.59
C THR A 82 39.68 -28.42 -14.70
N ASP A 83 39.63 -28.06 -13.41
CA ASP A 83 38.63 -28.59 -12.48
C ASP A 83 37.22 -28.09 -12.81
N SER A 84 36.30 -29.03 -12.98
CA SER A 84 34.93 -28.75 -13.42
C SER A 84 34.07 -28.05 -12.36
N GLY A 85 34.35 -28.28 -11.06
CA GLY A 85 33.65 -27.68 -9.94
C GLY A 85 34.04 -26.21 -9.78
N LEU A 86 35.35 -25.95 -9.69
CA LEU A 86 35.89 -24.60 -9.62
C LEU A 86 35.44 -23.76 -10.82
N ARG A 87 35.44 -24.34 -12.03
CA ARG A 87 35.02 -23.59 -13.24
C ARG A 87 33.56 -23.15 -13.18
N ARG A 88 32.66 -23.94 -12.57
CA ARG A 88 31.27 -23.51 -12.31
C ARG A 88 31.20 -22.34 -11.33
N MET A 89 31.98 -22.39 -10.27
CA MET A 89 32.08 -21.31 -9.28
C MET A 89 32.59 -20.02 -9.90
N VAL A 90 33.59 -20.11 -10.79
CA VAL A 90 34.12 -18.98 -11.57
C VAL A 90 33.03 -18.32 -12.42
N TYR A 91 32.25 -19.11 -13.18
CA TYR A 91 31.14 -18.56 -13.98
C TYR A 91 30.10 -17.82 -13.12
N LEU A 92 29.74 -18.37 -11.96
CA LEU A 92 28.79 -17.76 -11.05
C LEU A 92 29.35 -16.45 -10.48
N MET A 93 30.59 -16.46 -10.00
CA MET A 93 31.24 -15.27 -9.43
C MET A 93 31.35 -14.12 -10.44
N ILE A 94 31.72 -14.43 -11.69
CA ILE A 94 31.80 -13.45 -12.78
C ILE A 94 30.41 -12.86 -13.05
N LYS A 95 29.37 -13.70 -13.09
CA LYS A 95 28.01 -13.25 -13.34
C LYS A 95 27.53 -12.25 -12.29
N GLU A 96 27.81 -12.51 -11.02
CA GLU A 96 27.38 -11.64 -9.91
C GLU A 96 28.21 -10.35 -9.81
N ILE A 97 29.53 -10.39 -10.06
CA ILE A 97 30.39 -9.18 -9.99
C ILE A 97 30.31 -8.30 -11.25
N SER A 98 29.89 -8.86 -12.39
CA SER A 98 29.98 -8.19 -13.70
C SER A 98 29.28 -6.84 -13.82
N ALA A 99 28.24 -6.55 -13.02
CA ALA A 99 27.54 -5.26 -13.06
C ALA A 99 28.36 -4.09 -12.47
N SER A 100 29.39 -4.39 -11.68
CA SER A 100 30.18 -3.42 -10.90
C SER A 100 31.63 -3.27 -11.39
N ALA A 101 32.04 -4.02 -12.41
CA ALA A 101 33.40 -4.02 -12.93
C ALA A 101 33.49 -3.30 -14.28
N ASP A 102 34.46 -2.40 -14.45
CA ASP A 102 34.66 -1.63 -15.68
C ASP A 102 35.41 -2.45 -16.78
N GLU A 103 36.03 -3.57 -16.41
CA GLU A 103 36.97 -4.34 -17.26
C GLU A 103 36.44 -5.70 -17.74
N VAL A 104 35.13 -5.81 -17.95
CA VAL A 104 34.49 -7.08 -18.30
C VAL A 104 34.96 -7.66 -19.64
N ILE A 105 35.53 -6.84 -20.52
CA ILE A 105 36.12 -7.26 -21.82
C ILE A 105 37.22 -8.31 -21.65
N ILE A 106 37.94 -8.32 -20.52
CA ILE A 106 39.08 -9.21 -20.29
C ILE A 106 38.66 -10.69 -20.25
N VAL A 107 37.47 -10.96 -19.75
CA VAL A 107 36.95 -12.33 -19.65
C VAL A 107 36.32 -12.83 -20.94
N THR A 108 35.98 -11.92 -21.87
CA THR A 108 35.31 -12.23 -23.13
C THR A 108 36.08 -13.26 -23.96
N SER A 109 37.40 -13.13 -24.06
CA SER A 109 38.24 -14.09 -24.81
C SER A 109 38.19 -15.51 -24.21
N SER A 110 38.22 -15.61 -22.88
CA SER A 110 38.15 -16.87 -22.14
C SER A 110 36.76 -17.51 -22.25
N LEU A 111 35.70 -16.71 -22.15
CA LEU A 111 34.31 -17.18 -22.36
C LEU A 111 34.07 -17.61 -23.81
N MET A 112 34.62 -16.90 -24.79
CA MET A 112 34.53 -17.28 -26.20
C MET A 112 35.24 -18.60 -26.50
N LYS A 113 36.38 -18.86 -25.83
CA LYS A 113 37.07 -20.15 -25.90
C LYS A 113 36.20 -21.27 -25.32
N ASP A 114 35.58 -21.04 -24.16
CA ASP A 114 34.73 -22.03 -23.49
C ASP A 114 33.42 -22.30 -24.23
N MET A 115 32.85 -21.27 -24.88
CA MET A 115 31.69 -21.38 -25.76
C MET A 115 31.95 -22.32 -26.95
N ASN A 116 33.21 -22.48 -27.37
CA ASN A 116 33.61 -23.39 -28.45
C ASN A 116 34.24 -24.70 -27.95
N SER A 117 34.20 -24.97 -26.65
CA SER A 117 34.78 -26.19 -26.09
C SER A 117 33.99 -27.45 -26.43
N ASN A 118 34.66 -28.59 -26.41
CA ASN A 118 34.02 -29.90 -26.58
C ASN A 118 33.15 -30.30 -25.38
N THR A 119 33.25 -29.57 -24.26
CA THR A 119 32.51 -29.85 -23.03
C THR A 119 31.22 -29.05 -23.00
N ASP A 120 30.08 -29.72 -23.16
CA ASP A 120 28.76 -29.08 -23.24
C ASP A 120 28.44 -28.17 -22.05
N MET A 121 28.89 -28.54 -20.85
CA MET A 121 28.73 -27.76 -19.62
C MET A 121 29.45 -26.40 -19.69
N HIS A 122 30.68 -26.37 -20.21
CA HIS A 122 31.43 -25.13 -20.39
C HIS A 122 30.76 -24.27 -21.45
N ARG A 123 30.31 -24.87 -22.56
CA ARG A 123 29.56 -24.13 -23.59
C ARG A 123 28.32 -23.45 -23.02
N ALA A 124 27.45 -24.21 -22.34
CA ALA A 124 26.19 -23.69 -21.81
C ALA A 124 26.39 -22.59 -20.75
N ASN A 125 27.34 -22.77 -19.82
CA ASN A 125 27.61 -21.78 -18.78
C ASN A 125 28.31 -20.55 -19.32
N ALA A 126 29.27 -20.72 -20.24
CA ALA A 126 29.93 -19.59 -20.89
C ALA A 126 28.93 -18.71 -21.65
N ILE A 127 27.96 -19.30 -22.35
CA ILE A 127 26.87 -18.56 -23.02
C ILE A 127 26.06 -17.74 -22.01
N ARG A 128 25.66 -18.32 -20.87
CA ARG A 128 24.87 -17.60 -19.85
C ARG A 128 25.62 -16.41 -19.25
N VAL A 129 26.91 -16.59 -18.97
CA VAL A 129 27.74 -15.51 -18.41
C VAL A 129 28.01 -14.45 -19.46
N LEU A 130 28.43 -14.86 -20.66
CA LEU A 130 28.77 -13.94 -21.75
C LEU A 130 27.58 -13.05 -22.11
N CYS A 131 26.40 -13.63 -22.31
CA CYS A 131 25.21 -12.87 -22.69
C CYS A 131 24.70 -11.91 -21.59
N ARG A 132 25.13 -12.06 -20.34
CA ARG A 132 24.83 -11.10 -19.26
C ARG A 132 25.72 -9.86 -19.33
N VAL A 133 26.92 -10.00 -19.89
CA VAL A 133 27.95 -8.96 -19.95
C VAL A 133 28.14 -8.34 -21.33
N THR A 134 27.41 -8.85 -22.32
CA THR A 134 27.57 -8.45 -23.73
C THR A 134 26.95 -7.08 -24.03
N ASP A 135 27.70 -6.24 -24.74
CA ASP A 135 27.25 -5.00 -25.37
C ASP A 135 26.96 -5.17 -26.89
N GLY A 136 26.50 -4.13 -27.58
CA GLY A 136 26.14 -4.19 -29.01
C GLY A 136 27.27 -4.65 -29.95
N PRO A 137 28.46 -4.03 -29.90
CA PRO A 137 29.60 -4.44 -30.71
C PRO A 137 30.03 -5.90 -30.46
N LEU A 138 30.11 -6.32 -29.19
CA LEU A 138 30.47 -7.69 -28.84
C LEU A 138 29.41 -8.70 -29.30
N LEU A 139 28.12 -8.35 -29.21
CA LEU A 139 27.03 -9.22 -29.67
C LEU A 139 27.18 -9.59 -31.15
N THR A 140 27.59 -8.61 -31.97
CA THR A 140 27.82 -8.83 -33.40
C THR A 140 28.95 -9.84 -33.66
N GLN A 141 30.00 -9.83 -32.82
CA GLN A 141 31.12 -10.77 -32.94
C GLN A 141 30.73 -12.20 -32.55
N ILE A 142 29.89 -12.34 -31.52
CA ILE A 142 29.50 -13.65 -30.97
C ILE A 142 28.25 -14.24 -31.63
N GLU A 143 27.52 -13.47 -32.44
CA GLU A 143 26.24 -13.83 -33.07
C GLU A 143 26.27 -15.22 -33.74
N ARG A 144 27.31 -15.47 -34.54
CA ARG A 144 27.46 -16.75 -35.27
C ARG A 144 27.54 -17.96 -34.34
N TYR A 145 28.18 -17.81 -33.18
CA TYR A 145 28.31 -18.87 -32.20
C TYR A 145 26.98 -19.11 -31.47
N LEU A 146 26.26 -18.04 -31.13
CA LEU A 146 24.93 -18.14 -30.52
C LEU A 146 23.92 -18.81 -31.45
N LYS A 147 23.90 -18.47 -32.74
CA LYS A 147 23.06 -19.14 -33.74
C LYS A 147 23.30 -20.65 -33.79
N ARG A 148 24.58 -21.06 -33.79
CA ARG A 148 24.95 -22.49 -33.72
C ARG A 148 24.52 -23.15 -32.41
N ALA A 149 24.62 -22.43 -31.30
CA ALA A 149 24.23 -22.94 -29.99
C ALA A 149 22.70 -23.11 -29.85
N ILE A 150 21.89 -22.27 -30.50
CA ILE A 150 20.42 -22.37 -30.51
C ILE A 150 19.96 -23.73 -31.06
N VAL A 151 20.57 -24.19 -32.15
CA VAL A 151 20.26 -25.49 -32.80
C VAL A 151 21.13 -26.65 -32.30
N ASP A 152 21.81 -26.50 -31.15
CA ASP A 152 22.67 -27.55 -30.60
C ASP A 152 21.85 -28.80 -30.21
N LYS A 153 22.43 -29.98 -30.41
CA LYS A 153 21.82 -31.26 -30.04
C LYS A 153 21.65 -31.40 -28.53
N ASN A 154 22.53 -30.77 -27.74
CA ASN A 154 22.45 -30.79 -26.29
C ASN A 154 21.40 -29.77 -25.80
N PRO A 155 20.33 -30.22 -25.11
CA PRO A 155 19.26 -29.34 -24.64
C PRO A 155 19.73 -28.22 -23.71
N PHE A 156 20.79 -28.43 -22.92
CA PHE A 156 21.29 -27.43 -21.98
C PHE A 156 21.96 -26.25 -22.69
N VAL A 157 22.65 -26.52 -23.80
CA VAL A 157 23.32 -25.49 -24.63
C VAL A 157 22.27 -24.70 -25.41
N ALA A 158 21.34 -25.39 -26.08
CA ALA A 158 20.23 -24.76 -26.78
C ALA A 158 19.36 -23.90 -25.85
N SER A 159 18.99 -24.43 -24.68
CA SER A 159 18.23 -23.70 -23.67
C SER A 159 18.98 -22.46 -23.16
N ALA A 160 20.29 -22.57 -22.89
CA ALA A 160 21.10 -21.42 -22.48
C ALA A 160 21.14 -20.31 -23.54
N ALA A 161 21.29 -20.68 -24.82
CA ALA A 161 21.32 -19.74 -25.93
C ALA A 161 19.95 -19.06 -26.15
N LEU A 162 18.86 -19.83 -26.05
CA LEU A 162 17.49 -19.30 -26.21
C LEU A 162 17.11 -18.32 -25.09
N VAL A 163 17.37 -18.67 -23.82
CA VAL A 163 17.12 -17.76 -22.69
C VAL A 163 18.01 -16.52 -22.79
N SER A 164 19.26 -16.70 -23.22
CA SER A 164 20.14 -15.55 -23.49
C SER A 164 19.57 -14.65 -24.59
N GLY A 165 18.99 -15.22 -25.65
CA GLY A 165 18.31 -14.45 -26.69
C GLY A 165 17.13 -13.63 -26.16
N VAL A 166 16.36 -14.16 -25.19
CA VAL A 166 15.26 -13.44 -24.53
C VAL A 166 15.77 -12.21 -23.75
N HIS A 167 16.96 -12.28 -23.15
CA HIS A 167 17.58 -11.11 -22.52
C HIS A 167 18.15 -10.14 -23.57
N LEU A 168 18.84 -10.67 -24.59
CA LEU A 168 19.53 -9.85 -25.58
C LEU A 168 18.59 -9.09 -26.50
N ILE A 169 17.36 -9.57 -26.74
CA ILE A 169 16.39 -8.84 -27.58
C ILE A 169 15.96 -7.51 -26.96
N GLN A 170 16.01 -7.40 -25.62
CA GLN A 170 15.74 -6.15 -24.91
C GLN A 170 16.87 -5.13 -25.07
N ILE A 171 18.10 -5.59 -25.32
CA ILE A 171 19.30 -4.75 -25.47
C ILE A 171 19.52 -4.39 -26.95
N ASN A 172 19.51 -5.38 -27.84
CA ASN A 172 19.80 -5.23 -29.28
C ASN A 172 18.81 -6.04 -30.13
N PRO A 173 17.59 -5.55 -30.36
CA PRO A 173 16.55 -6.30 -31.05
C PRO A 173 16.88 -6.60 -32.52
N GLU A 174 17.57 -5.68 -33.21
CA GLU A 174 17.90 -5.84 -34.64
C GLU A 174 18.77 -7.06 -34.95
N ILE A 175 19.68 -7.42 -34.04
CA ILE A 175 20.55 -8.59 -34.22
C ILE A 175 19.76 -9.86 -33.93
N VAL A 176 19.03 -9.90 -32.80
CA VAL A 176 18.29 -11.09 -32.36
C VAL A 176 17.14 -11.46 -33.31
N ARG A 177 16.49 -10.47 -33.96
CA ARG A 177 15.46 -10.76 -34.98
C ARG A 177 15.99 -11.59 -36.15
N ARG A 178 17.29 -11.51 -36.47
CA ARG A 178 17.95 -12.32 -37.52
C ARG A 178 18.07 -13.80 -37.15
N TRP A 179 17.77 -14.17 -35.91
CA TRP A 179 17.87 -15.56 -35.40
C TRP A 179 16.54 -16.31 -35.59
N SER A 180 15.53 -15.68 -36.20
CA SER A 180 14.18 -16.24 -36.38
C SER A 180 14.19 -17.64 -37.00
N ASN A 181 15.07 -17.91 -37.96
CA ASN A 181 15.12 -19.20 -38.65
C ASN A 181 15.61 -20.33 -37.74
N GLU A 182 16.73 -20.10 -37.04
CA GLU A 182 17.31 -21.04 -36.09
C GLU A 182 16.37 -21.31 -34.90
N VAL A 183 15.74 -20.25 -34.39
CA VAL A 183 14.75 -20.38 -33.29
C VAL A 183 13.51 -21.15 -33.78
N GLN A 184 13.04 -20.91 -35.01
CA GLN A 184 11.91 -21.61 -35.60
C GLN A 184 12.16 -23.11 -35.78
N GLU A 185 13.36 -23.52 -36.21
CA GLU A 185 13.78 -24.92 -36.29
C GLU A 185 13.70 -25.59 -34.90
N THR A 186 14.15 -24.86 -33.88
CA THR A 186 14.28 -25.36 -32.50
C THR A 186 12.93 -25.63 -31.82
N ILE A 187 11.82 -25.08 -32.33
CA ILE A 187 10.47 -25.37 -31.83
C ILE A 187 10.09 -26.85 -32.04
N GLN A 188 10.66 -27.52 -33.05
CA GLN A 188 10.44 -28.94 -33.30
C GLN A 188 11.30 -29.85 -32.40
N SER A 189 12.09 -29.26 -31.48
CA SER A 189 12.94 -30.02 -30.56
C SER A 189 12.13 -31.01 -29.72
N ARG A 190 12.72 -32.19 -29.47
CA ARG A 190 12.13 -33.22 -28.61
C ARG A 190 12.17 -32.83 -27.13
N ALA A 191 13.03 -31.89 -26.74
CA ALA A 191 13.20 -31.46 -25.36
C ALA A 191 12.16 -30.38 -24.98
N ALA A 192 11.34 -30.67 -23.96
CA ALA A 192 10.21 -29.83 -23.59
C ALA A 192 10.59 -28.39 -23.19
N LEU A 193 11.69 -28.20 -22.45
CA LEU A 193 12.16 -26.87 -22.04
C LEU A 193 12.74 -26.07 -23.21
N VAL A 194 13.44 -26.73 -24.14
CA VAL A 194 13.98 -26.08 -25.34
C VAL A 194 12.83 -25.57 -26.23
N GLN A 195 11.80 -26.40 -26.42
CA GLN A 195 10.60 -26.01 -27.15
C GLN A 195 9.89 -24.79 -26.49
N PHE A 196 9.83 -24.75 -25.16
CA PHE A 196 9.27 -23.63 -24.41
C PHE A 196 10.07 -22.33 -24.59
N HIS A 197 11.39 -22.37 -24.39
CA HIS A 197 12.25 -21.19 -24.56
C HIS A 197 12.28 -20.71 -26.02
N ALA A 198 12.26 -21.62 -26.99
CA ALA A 198 12.21 -21.27 -28.42
C ALA A 198 10.90 -20.56 -28.77
N LEU A 199 9.77 -21.04 -28.27
CA LEU A 199 8.48 -20.39 -28.46
C LEU A 199 8.42 -19.01 -27.79
N ALA A 200 8.98 -18.87 -26.58
CA ALA A 200 9.05 -17.59 -25.88
C ALA A 200 9.87 -16.55 -26.65
N LEU A 201 11.08 -16.91 -27.10
CA LEU A 201 11.94 -16.02 -27.88
C LEU A 201 11.32 -15.68 -29.24
N LEU A 202 10.74 -16.67 -29.94
CA LEU A 202 10.15 -16.42 -31.25
C LEU A 202 8.95 -15.49 -31.18
N HIS A 203 8.15 -15.60 -30.11
CA HIS A 203 7.08 -14.65 -29.86
C HIS A 203 7.62 -13.22 -29.69
N GLN A 204 8.64 -13.01 -28.86
CA GLN A 204 9.24 -11.67 -28.69
C GLN A 204 9.85 -11.11 -29.99
N ILE A 205 10.42 -11.97 -30.84
CA ILE A 205 10.91 -11.59 -32.17
C ILE A 205 9.77 -11.07 -33.06
N ARG A 206 8.57 -11.68 -32.97
CA ARG A 206 7.42 -11.44 -33.86
C ARG A 206 6.29 -10.62 -33.23
N GLN A 207 6.39 -10.21 -31.97
CA GLN A 207 5.29 -9.54 -31.26
C GLN A 207 4.85 -8.22 -31.92
N ASN A 208 5.74 -7.57 -32.66
CA ASN A 208 5.43 -6.34 -33.41
C ASN A 208 4.83 -6.60 -34.82
N ASP A 209 4.82 -7.85 -35.29
CA ASP A 209 4.27 -8.26 -36.59
C ASP A 209 3.08 -9.21 -36.38
N ARG A 210 1.88 -8.65 -36.41
CA ARG A 210 0.62 -9.37 -36.19
C ARG A 210 0.41 -10.52 -37.19
N LEU A 211 0.80 -10.36 -38.45
CA LEU A 211 0.63 -11.42 -39.46
C LEU A 211 1.61 -12.57 -39.22
N ALA A 212 2.86 -12.27 -38.86
CA ALA A 212 3.85 -13.29 -38.53
C ALA A 212 3.51 -14.04 -37.23
N LEU A 213 2.96 -13.35 -36.24
CA LEU A 213 2.46 -13.96 -35.01
C LEU A 213 1.25 -14.86 -35.28
N SER A 214 0.26 -14.38 -36.04
CA SER A 214 -0.92 -15.18 -36.41
C SER A 214 -0.51 -16.46 -37.17
N LYS A 215 0.36 -16.37 -38.18
CA LYS A 215 0.89 -17.55 -38.90
C LYS A 215 1.63 -18.53 -37.99
N LEU A 216 2.41 -18.02 -37.05
CA LEU A 216 3.11 -18.86 -36.07
C LEU A 216 2.12 -19.65 -35.22
N VAL A 217 1.14 -18.96 -34.62
CA VAL A 217 0.14 -19.59 -33.77
C VAL A 217 -0.66 -20.61 -34.58
N THR A 218 -1.16 -20.27 -35.78
CA THR A 218 -1.88 -21.22 -36.65
C THR A 218 -1.05 -22.46 -37.00
N SER A 219 0.25 -22.30 -37.24
CA SER A 219 1.13 -23.44 -37.52
C SER A 219 1.30 -24.35 -36.31
N LEU A 220 1.35 -23.80 -35.10
CA LEU A 220 1.59 -24.55 -33.88
C LEU A 220 0.32 -25.18 -33.31
N THR A 221 -0.85 -24.55 -33.51
CA THR A 221 -2.15 -25.14 -33.12
C THR A 221 -2.51 -26.36 -33.95
N ARG A 222 -2.07 -26.40 -35.22
CA ARG A 222 -2.16 -27.61 -36.08
C ARG A 222 -1.05 -28.64 -35.79
N GLY A 223 0.02 -28.21 -35.14
CA GLY A 223 1.19 -29.02 -34.82
C GLY A 223 1.06 -29.75 -33.48
N THR A 224 2.09 -30.51 -33.12
CA THR A 224 2.18 -31.15 -31.79
C THR A 224 3.18 -30.42 -30.91
N VAL A 225 2.66 -29.69 -29.90
CA VAL A 225 3.48 -29.10 -28.84
C VAL A 225 3.50 -30.06 -27.66
N ARG A 226 4.68 -30.51 -27.26
CA ARG A 226 4.87 -31.56 -26.23
C ARG A 226 4.99 -30.99 -24.84
N SER A 227 5.56 -29.80 -24.72
CA SER A 227 5.81 -29.14 -23.44
C SER A 227 4.53 -28.52 -22.87
N PRO A 228 4.10 -28.86 -21.65
CA PRO A 228 2.95 -28.22 -21.01
C PRO A 228 3.13 -26.69 -20.86
N LEU A 229 4.36 -26.24 -20.55
CA LEU A 229 4.67 -24.81 -20.46
C LEU A 229 4.56 -24.10 -21.81
N ALA A 230 5.01 -24.75 -22.88
CA ALA A 230 4.87 -24.21 -24.24
C ALA A 230 3.41 -24.19 -24.70
N GLN A 231 2.60 -25.18 -24.30
CA GLN A 231 1.17 -25.17 -24.55
C GLN A 231 0.47 -24.00 -23.82
N CYS A 232 0.84 -23.71 -22.57
CA CYS A 232 0.32 -22.52 -21.87
C CYS A 232 0.69 -21.21 -22.59
N LEU A 233 1.93 -21.07 -23.09
CA LEU A 233 2.29 -19.91 -23.91
C LEU A 233 1.47 -19.86 -25.21
N LEU A 234 1.30 -21.00 -25.89
CA LEU A 234 0.52 -21.07 -27.11
C LEU A 234 -0.94 -20.67 -26.89
N ILE A 235 -1.54 -21.09 -25.77
CA ILE A 235 -2.88 -20.65 -25.34
C ILE A 235 -2.93 -19.12 -25.20
N ARG A 236 -1.97 -18.53 -24.48
CA ARG A 236 -1.90 -17.06 -24.31
C ARG A 236 -1.76 -16.33 -25.64
N TYR A 237 -0.92 -16.84 -26.54
CA TYR A 237 -0.71 -16.25 -27.86
C TYR A 237 -1.93 -16.43 -28.77
N ALA A 238 -2.63 -17.56 -28.67
CA ALA A 238 -3.90 -17.75 -29.37
C ALA A 238 -4.95 -16.73 -28.90
N SER A 239 -5.11 -16.54 -27.58
CA SER A 239 -6.01 -15.53 -27.04
C SER A 239 -5.61 -14.10 -27.44
N GLN A 240 -4.31 -13.80 -27.53
CA GLN A 240 -3.82 -12.52 -28.03
C GLN A 240 -4.22 -12.31 -29.50
N VAL A 241 -4.01 -13.32 -30.36
CA VAL A 241 -4.37 -13.24 -31.79
C VAL A 241 -5.88 -13.06 -31.97
N ILE A 242 -6.71 -13.73 -31.15
CA ILE A 242 -8.18 -13.56 -31.16
C ILE A 242 -8.59 -12.14 -30.72
N ARG A 243 -7.94 -11.57 -29.70
CA ARG A 243 -8.27 -10.19 -29.27
C ARG A 243 -7.84 -9.13 -30.27
N GLU A 244 -6.74 -9.38 -30.97
CA GLU A 244 -6.23 -8.47 -31.99
C GLU A 244 -6.95 -8.64 -33.34
N SER A 245 -7.65 -9.77 -33.61
CA SER A 245 -8.42 -9.96 -34.84
C SER A 245 -9.64 -9.04 -34.92
N THR A 246 -9.50 -7.96 -35.68
CA THR A 246 -10.62 -7.15 -36.20
C THR A 246 -11.61 -8.03 -36.97
N THR A 247 -12.90 -7.75 -36.78
CA THR A 247 -14.16 -8.50 -37.04
C THR A 247 -14.35 -9.26 -38.38
N ASP A 248 -13.36 -9.34 -39.27
CA ASP A 248 -13.51 -9.88 -40.64
C ASP A 248 -12.98 -11.32 -40.86
N ASN A 249 -12.45 -12.01 -39.82
CA ASN A 249 -11.85 -13.35 -39.98
C ASN A 249 -12.54 -14.46 -39.15
N GLN A 250 -13.86 -14.63 -39.33
CA GLN A 250 -14.68 -15.65 -38.62
C GLN A 250 -14.15 -17.10 -38.74
N THR A 251 -13.41 -17.42 -39.80
CA THR A 251 -12.84 -18.78 -40.02
C THR A 251 -11.51 -19.00 -39.28
N GLY A 252 -10.75 -17.94 -39.02
CA GLY A 252 -9.48 -18.00 -38.29
C GLY A 252 -9.71 -18.14 -36.78
N ASP A 253 -10.69 -17.43 -36.26
CA ASP A 253 -11.03 -17.44 -34.83
C ASP A 253 -11.53 -18.83 -34.39
N ARG A 254 -12.36 -19.48 -35.21
CA ARG A 254 -12.89 -20.82 -34.91
C ARG A 254 -11.80 -21.88 -34.73
N LEU A 255 -10.72 -21.82 -35.53
CA LEU A 255 -9.59 -22.74 -35.40
C LEU A 255 -8.87 -22.58 -34.06
N PHE A 256 -8.76 -21.35 -33.56
CA PHE A 256 -8.17 -21.08 -32.25
C PHE A 256 -9.11 -21.49 -31.12
N HIS A 257 -10.42 -21.27 -31.25
CA HIS A 257 -11.42 -21.76 -30.29
C HIS A 257 -11.43 -23.29 -30.18
N ASP A 258 -11.44 -24.02 -31.30
CA ASP A 258 -11.37 -25.49 -31.32
C ASP A 258 -10.08 -26.00 -30.63
N PHE A 259 -8.96 -25.29 -30.84
CA PHE A 259 -7.70 -25.60 -30.15
C PHE A 259 -7.81 -25.38 -28.64
N LEU A 260 -8.37 -24.25 -28.18
CA LEU A 260 -8.56 -23.97 -26.75
C LEU A 260 -9.49 -25.02 -26.11
N GLU A 261 -10.57 -25.42 -26.78
CA GLU A 261 -11.47 -26.47 -26.29
C GLU A 261 -10.74 -27.83 -26.19
N SER A 262 -9.89 -28.16 -27.16
CA SER A 262 -9.07 -29.38 -27.07
C SER A 262 -8.11 -29.38 -25.88
N CYS A 263 -7.60 -28.20 -25.49
CA CYS A 263 -6.69 -28.04 -24.35
C CYS A 263 -7.39 -28.28 -23.00
N LEU A 264 -8.71 -28.15 -22.92
CA LEU A 264 -9.49 -28.47 -21.71
C LEU A 264 -9.42 -29.96 -21.33
N ARG A 265 -9.12 -30.84 -22.30
CA ARG A 265 -8.98 -32.29 -22.08
C ARG A 265 -7.52 -32.74 -21.96
N HIS A 266 -6.60 -31.80 -21.77
CA HIS A 266 -5.17 -32.11 -21.67
C HIS A 266 -4.85 -32.88 -20.38
N LYS A 267 -3.72 -33.60 -20.35
CA LYS A 267 -3.30 -34.39 -19.17
C LYS A 267 -2.78 -33.53 -18.02
N SER A 268 -2.32 -32.31 -18.30
CA SER A 268 -1.72 -31.41 -17.33
C SER A 268 -2.74 -30.40 -16.83
N GLU A 269 -3.00 -30.39 -15.52
CA GLU A 269 -3.92 -29.46 -14.84
C GLU A 269 -3.60 -27.98 -15.15
N MET A 270 -2.32 -27.64 -15.30
CA MET A 270 -1.88 -26.27 -15.63
C MET A 270 -2.38 -25.81 -17.02
N VAL A 271 -2.35 -26.71 -18.01
CA VAL A 271 -2.81 -26.42 -19.38
C VAL A 271 -4.33 -26.30 -19.40
N ILE A 272 -5.00 -27.20 -18.69
CA ILE A 272 -6.45 -27.20 -18.54
C ILE A 272 -6.93 -25.88 -17.92
N LEU A 273 -6.30 -25.44 -16.83
CA LEU A 273 -6.65 -24.20 -16.13
C LEU A 273 -6.38 -22.96 -17.00
N GLU A 274 -5.22 -22.89 -17.67
CA GLU A 274 -4.90 -21.77 -18.57
C GLU A 274 -5.86 -21.71 -19.76
N ALA A 275 -6.26 -22.86 -20.32
CA ALA A 275 -7.26 -22.93 -21.40
C ALA A 275 -8.64 -22.50 -20.92
N ALA A 276 -9.10 -22.97 -19.77
CA ALA A 276 -10.37 -22.57 -19.18
C ALA A 276 -10.40 -21.06 -18.92
N ARG A 277 -9.34 -20.51 -18.31
CA ARG A 277 -9.20 -19.07 -18.09
C ARG A 277 -9.22 -18.28 -19.39
N ALA A 278 -8.44 -18.71 -20.38
CA ALA A 278 -8.37 -18.07 -21.69
C ALA A 278 -9.75 -18.00 -22.35
N ILE A 279 -10.52 -19.11 -22.37
CA ILE A 279 -11.88 -19.13 -22.92
C ILE A 279 -12.79 -18.17 -22.16
N THR A 280 -12.71 -18.13 -20.83
CA THR A 280 -13.58 -17.27 -20.01
C THR A 280 -13.28 -15.76 -20.13
N GLU A 281 -12.07 -15.39 -20.56
CA GLU A 281 -11.63 -13.99 -20.71
C GLU A 281 -11.83 -13.44 -22.14
N LEU A 282 -12.29 -14.25 -23.10
CA LEU A 282 -12.57 -13.80 -24.47
C LEU A 282 -13.90 -13.01 -24.53
N SER A 283 -13.92 -11.91 -25.27
CA SER A 283 -15.11 -11.09 -25.51
C SER A 283 -16.01 -11.73 -26.57
N GLY A 284 -17.31 -11.87 -26.30
CA GLY A 284 -18.30 -12.39 -27.26
C GLY A 284 -18.46 -13.91 -27.30
N VAL A 285 -17.96 -14.63 -26.29
CA VAL A 285 -18.09 -16.10 -26.18
C VAL A 285 -19.55 -16.49 -25.97
N THR A 286 -20.02 -17.49 -26.72
CA THR A 286 -21.38 -18.02 -26.57
C THR A 286 -21.49 -18.94 -25.34
N SER A 287 -22.67 -19.05 -24.74
CA SER A 287 -22.91 -19.97 -23.61
C SER A 287 -22.56 -21.43 -23.93
N ARG A 288 -22.60 -21.82 -25.21
CA ARG A 288 -22.20 -23.15 -25.69
C ARG A 288 -20.70 -23.38 -25.61
N GLU A 289 -19.90 -22.37 -25.95
CA GLU A 289 -18.43 -22.40 -25.89
C GLU A 289 -17.91 -22.27 -24.45
N LEU A 290 -18.66 -21.59 -23.59
CA LEU A 290 -18.33 -21.41 -22.18
C LEU A 290 -18.55 -22.69 -21.34
N SER A 291 -19.56 -23.50 -21.69
CA SER A 291 -19.99 -24.67 -20.91
C SER A 291 -18.89 -25.73 -20.67
N PRO A 292 -18.07 -26.11 -21.67
CA PRO A 292 -16.94 -27.02 -21.45
C PRO A 292 -15.91 -26.47 -20.44
N ALA A 293 -15.61 -25.17 -20.51
CA ALA A 293 -14.65 -24.53 -19.60
C ALA A 293 -15.20 -24.49 -18.17
N VAL A 294 -16.47 -24.15 -17.99
CA VAL A 294 -17.13 -24.13 -16.67
C VAL A 294 -17.20 -25.54 -16.07
N THR A 295 -17.50 -26.57 -16.86
CA THR A 295 -17.56 -27.97 -16.40
C THR A 295 -16.20 -28.45 -15.86
N VAL A 296 -15.12 -28.04 -16.53
CA VAL A 296 -13.76 -28.34 -16.08
C VAL A 296 -13.40 -27.56 -14.81
N LEU A 297 -13.75 -26.28 -14.74
CA LEU A 297 -13.55 -25.48 -13.53
C LEU A 297 -14.33 -26.06 -12.34
N GLN A 298 -15.55 -26.56 -12.57
CA GLN A 298 -16.35 -27.26 -11.57
C GLN A 298 -15.61 -28.49 -11.02
N LEU A 299 -15.03 -29.32 -11.89
CA LEU A 299 -14.24 -30.47 -11.47
C LEU A 299 -13.03 -30.06 -10.59
N LEU A 300 -12.41 -28.92 -10.89
CA LEU A 300 -11.27 -28.40 -10.13
C LEU A 300 -11.65 -27.85 -8.74
N LEU A 301 -12.93 -27.51 -8.49
CA LEU A 301 -13.42 -27.11 -7.16
C LEU A 301 -13.31 -28.25 -6.14
N SER A 302 -13.47 -29.49 -6.59
CA SER A 302 -13.39 -30.70 -5.75
C SER A 302 -11.98 -31.29 -5.66
N SER A 303 -10.96 -30.56 -6.13
CA SER A 303 -9.56 -31.01 -6.07
C SER A 303 -9.02 -31.02 -4.64
N SER A 304 -8.19 -32.00 -4.29
CA SER A 304 -7.45 -32.01 -3.02
C SER A 304 -6.38 -30.91 -2.92
N LYS A 305 -6.03 -30.26 -4.03
CA LYS A 305 -5.00 -29.22 -4.08
C LYS A 305 -5.62 -27.82 -3.89
N PRO A 306 -5.29 -27.08 -2.80
CA PRO A 306 -5.84 -25.74 -2.56
C PRO A 306 -5.62 -24.75 -3.71
N VAL A 307 -4.47 -24.81 -4.37
CA VAL A 307 -4.11 -23.92 -5.50
C VAL A 307 -5.07 -24.06 -6.68
N LEU A 308 -5.51 -25.29 -6.98
CA LEU A 308 -6.45 -25.55 -8.07
C LEU A 308 -7.84 -25.06 -7.72
N ARG A 309 -8.30 -25.34 -6.49
CA ARG A 309 -9.58 -24.83 -5.98
C ARG A 309 -9.63 -23.31 -6.02
N PHE A 310 -8.61 -22.64 -5.48
CA PHE A 310 -8.50 -21.19 -5.49
C PHE A 310 -8.57 -20.62 -6.91
N SER A 311 -7.80 -21.19 -7.83
CA SER A 311 -7.74 -20.72 -9.22
C SER A 311 -9.05 -20.95 -9.96
N ALA A 312 -9.74 -22.07 -9.69
CA ALA A 312 -11.06 -22.37 -10.23
C ALA A 312 -12.13 -21.39 -9.73
N VAL A 313 -12.24 -21.18 -8.41
CA VAL A 313 -13.19 -20.22 -7.82
C VAL A 313 -12.90 -18.80 -8.30
N ARG A 314 -11.63 -18.38 -8.35
CA ARG A 314 -11.25 -17.04 -8.85
C ARG A 314 -11.69 -16.82 -10.30
N THR A 315 -11.55 -17.83 -11.16
CA THR A 315 -11.98 -17.75 -12.56
C THR A 315 -13.51 -17.72 -12.65
N LEU A 316 -14.21 -18.57 -11.90
CA LEU A 316 -15.67 -18.59 -11.86
C LEU A 316 -16.27 -17.30 -11.28
N ASN A 317 -15.61 -16.65 -10.31
CA ASN A 317 -16.04 -15.35 -9.77
C ASN A 317 -16.07 -14.26 -10.86
N LYS A 318 -15.06 -14.26 -11.75
CA LYS A 318 -15.02 -13.34 -12.89
C LYS A 318 -16.13 -13.67 -13.90
N VAL A 319 -16.35 -14.94 -14.20
CA VAL A 319 -17.42 -15.38 -15.11
C VAL A 319 -18.79 -15.04 -14.56
N ALA A 320 -18.99 -15.12 -13.24
CA ALA A 320 -20.26 -14.78 -12.61
C ALA A 320 -20.67 -13.31 -12.79
N ILE A 321 -19.74 -12.41 -13.13
CA ILE A 321 -20.05 -11.01 -13.45
C ILE A 321 -20.66 -10.89 -14.85
N THR A 322 -20.15 -11.64 -15.83
CA THR A 322 -20.56 -11.51 -17.25
C THR A 322 -21.63 -12.52 -17.66
N HIS A 323 -21.56 -13.75 -17.13
CA HIS A 323 -22.45 -14.87 -17.47
C HIS A 323 -22.91 -15.64 -16.22
N PRO A 324 -23.75 -15.05 -15.34
CA PRO A 324 -24.19 -15.68 -14.10
C PRO A 324 -24.84 -17.06 -14.30
N LEU A 325 -25.67 -17.22 -15.33
CA LEU A 325 -26.43 -18.46 -15.61
C LEU A 325 -25.53 -19.66 -15.92
N ALA A 326 -24.34 -19.44 -16.47
CA ALA A 326 -23.40 -20.51 -16.77
C ALA A 326 -22.80 -21.11 -15.49
N VAL A 327 -22.66 -20.30 -14.43
CA VAL A 327 -21.99 -20.65 -13.17
C VAL A 327 -22.97 -21.26 -12.15
N THR A 328 -24.28 -21.11 -12.33
CA THR A 328 -25.31 -21.62 -11.41
C THR A 328 -25.16 -23.12 -11.12
N ASN A 329 -24.73 -23.92 -12.09
CA ASN A 329 -24.52 -25.36 -11.93
C ASN A 329 -23.40 -25.71 -10.93
N CYS A 330 -22.49 -24.78 -10.66
CA CYS A 330 -21.37 -24.95 -9.72
C CYS A 330 -21.72 -24.48 -8.30
N SER A 331 -22.94 -24.00 -8.05
CA SER A 331 -23.35 -23.43 -6.76
C SER A 331 -23.18 -24.40 -5.59
N ILE A 332 -23.59 -25.66 -5.75
CA ILE A 332 -23.48 -26.69 -4.70
C ILE A 332 -22.01 -26.96 -4.34
N ASP A 333 -21.14 -27.07 -5.34
CA ASP A 333 -19.71 -27.30 -5.12
C ASP A 333 -19.07 -26.08 -4.43
N MET A 334 -19.45 -24.86 -4.81
CA MET A 334 -18.97 -23.64 -4.15
C MET A 334 -19.46 -23.50 -2.70
N GLU A 335 -20.67 -23.94 -2.38
CA GLU A 335 -21.16 -23.92 -0.99
C GLU A 335 -20.30 -24.80 -0.07
N SER A 336 -19.80 -25.93 -0.59
CA SER A 336 -18.86 -26.77 0.17
C SER A 336 -17.53 -26.07 0.48
N LEU A 337 -17.16 -25.06 -0.31
CA LEU A 337 -15.93 -24.27 -0.15
C LEU A 337 -16.07 -23.11 0.83
N ILE A 338 -17.28 -22.80 1.32
CA ILE A 338 -17.47 -21.78 2.38
C ILE A 338 -16.74 -22.21 3.66
N SER A 339 -16.75 -23.51 3.96
CA SER A 339 -16.05 -24.10 5.10
C SER A 339 -14.57 -24.45 4.82
N ASP A 340 -13.99 -23.95 3.72
CA ASP A 340 -12.60 -24.25 3.37
C ASP A 340 -11.62 -23.64 4.39
N PRO A 341 -10.54 -24.36 4.79
CA PRO A 341 -9.53 -23.81 5.70
C PRO A 341 -8.83 -22.56 5.11
N ASN A 342 -8.77 -22.43 3.79
CA ASN A 342 -8.21 -21.25 3.14
C ASN A 342 -9.29 -20.16 3.01
N ARG A 343 -9.16 -19.11 3.81
CA ARG A 343 -10.11 -17.98 3.87
C ARG A 343 -10.25 -17.23 2.55
N SER A 344 -9.20 -17.18 1.71
CA SER A 344 -9.29 -16.57 0.38
C SER A 344 -10.17 -17.39 -0.56
N ILE A 345 -10.19 -18.73 -0.43
CA ILE A 345 -11.10 -19.60 -1.19
C ILE A 345 -12.54 -19.38 -0.72
N ALA A 346 -12.77 -19.41 0.59
CA ALA A 346 -14.09 -19.20 1.18
C ALA A 346 -14.69 -17.84 0.79
N THR A 347 -13.90 -16.75 0.89
CA THR A 347 -14.32 -15.40 0.52
C THR A 347 -14.73 -15.31 -0.94
N LEU A 348 -13.93 -15.86 -1.85
CA LEU A 348 -14.26 -15.87 -3.27
C LEU A 348 -15.47 -16.75 -3.57
N ALA A 349 -15.65 -17.85 -2.84
CA ALA A 349 -16.82 -18.73 -2.98
C ALA A 349 -18.10 -17.98 -2.57
N ILE A 350 -18.09 -17.34 -1.39
CA ILE A 350 -19.21 -16.50 -0.90
C ILE A 350 -19.54 -15.40 -1.91
N THR A 351 -18.53 -14.64 -2.34
CA THR A 351 -18.71 -13.54 -3.30
C THR A 351 -19.31 -14.05 -4.62
N THR A 352 -18.90 -15.24 -5.07
CA THR A 352 -19.45 -15.85 -6.30
C THR A 352 -20.89 -16.31 -6.09
N LEU A 353 -21.18 -16.96 -4.97
CA LEU A 353 -22.51 -17.44 -4.60
C LEU A 353 -23.52 -16.30 -4.48
N LEU A 354 -23.12 -15.15 -3.91
CA LEU A 354 -23.98 -13.97 -3.83
C LEU A 354 -24.30 -13.41 -5.23
N LYS A 355 -23.36 -13.41 -6.17
CA LYS A 355 -23.59 -12.95 -7.55
C LYS A 355 -24.55 -13.85 -8.33
N ILE A 356 -24.45 -15.18 -8.14
CA ILE A 356 -25.29 -16.16 -8.84
C ILE A 356 -26.57 -16.55 -8.07
N GLY A 357 -26.73 -16.05 -6.84
CA GLY A 357 -27.78 -16.44 -5.92
C GLY A 357 -29.18 -16.38 -6.54
N ASN A 358 -30.01 -17.37 -6.20
CA ASN A 358 -31.43 -17.40 -6.53
C ASN A 358 -32.26 -17.25 -5.26
N GLU A 359 -33.55 -16.95 -5.41
CA GLU A 359 -34.44 -16.66 -4.27
C GLU A 359 -34.50 -17.81 -3.24
N ALA A 360 -34.36 -19.06 -3.67
CA ALA A 360 -34.40 -20.24 -2.81
C ALA A 360 -33.11 -20.45 -2.00
N SER A 361 -31.96 -20.02 -2.50
CA SER A 361 -30.65 -20.22 -1.85
C SER A 361 -30.30 -19.13 -0.84
N VAL A 362 -30.96 -17.96 -0.90
CA VAL A 362 -30.65 -16.79 -0.06
C VAL A 362 -30.60 -17.15 1.44
N ASP A 363 -31.67 -17.75 1.96
CA ASP A 363 -31.78 -18.03 3.40
C ASP A 363 -30.73 -19.04 3.89
N ARG A 364 -30.32 -19.97 3.03
CA ARG A 364 -29.24 -20.94 3.34
C ARG A 364 -27.88 -20.25 3.36
N LEU A 365 -27.60 -19.42 2.36
CA LEU A 365 -26.35 -18.68 2.25
C LEU A 365 -26.15 -17.73 3.43
N MET A 366 -27.18 -17.00 3.84
CA MET A 366 -27.08 -16.05 4.96
C MET A 366 -26.65 -16.73 6.26
N LYS A 367 -27.21 -17.90 6.58
CA LYS A 367 -26.84 -18.66 7.79
C LYS A 367 -25.37 -19.07 7.82
N GLN A 368 -24.78 -19.38 6.67
CA GLN A 368 -23.37 -19.78 6.58
C GLN A 368 -22.43 -18.57 6.61
N ILE A 369 -22.87 -17.45 6.04
CA ILE A 369 -22.07 -16.21 6.02
C ILE A 369 -21.97 -15.59 7.41
N THR A 370 -23.02 -15.66 8.25
CA THR A 370 -22.98 -15.08 9.61
C THR A 370 -21.78 -15.59 10.42
N SER A 371 -21.51 -16.90 10.43
CA SER A 371 -20.35 -17.46 11.14
C SER A 371 -19.01 -17.12 10.51
N PHE A 372 -18.99 -16.65 9.27
CA PHE A 372 -17.77 -16.29 8.55
C PHE A 372 -17.40 -14.82 8.72
N MET A 373 -18.39 -13.93 8.91
CA MET A 373 -18.18 -12.49 9.01
C MET A 373 -17.30 -12.09 10.20
N SER A 374 -17.39 -12.79 11.33
CA SER A 374 -16.55 -12.53 12.51
C SER A 374 -15.07 -12.84 12.30
N ASP A 375 -14.75 -13.71 11.34
CA ASP A 375 -13.40 -14.27 11.14
C ASP A 375 -12.59 -13.51 10.06
N ILE A 376 -13.14 -12.44 9.47
CA ILE A 376 -12.54 -11.74 8.32
C ILE A 376 -12.31 -10.25 8.60
N ALA A 377 -11.34 -9.66 7.91
CA ALA A 377 -11.04 -8.23 7.98
C ALA A 377 -12.14 -7.37 7.31
N ASP A 378 -12.25 -6.12 7.75
CA ASP A 378 -13.31 -5.19 7.33
C ASP A 378 -13.35 -4.93 5.82
N GLU A 379 -12.19 -4.91 5.16
CA GLU A 379 -12.09 -4.81 3.68
C GLU A 379 -12.91 -5.89 2.96
N PHE A 380 -12.88 -7.12 3.47
CA PHE A 380 -13.66 -8.23 2.89
C PHE A 380 -15.13 -8.17 3.30
N LYS A 381 -15.43 -7.70 4.52
CA LYS A 381 -16.81 -7.52 4.97
C LYS A 381 -17.54 -6.50 4.10
N ILE A 382 -16.88 -5.41 3.70
CA ILE A 382 -17.43 -4.39 2.78
C ILE A 382 -17.91 -5.04 1.47
N VAL A 383 -17.08 -5.87 0.84
CA VAL A 383 -17.44 -6.56 -0.42
C VAL A 383 -18.67 -7.48 -0.24
N VAL A 384 -18.79 -8.14 0.92
CA VAL A 384 -19.95 -8.98 1.23
C VAL A 384 -21.22 -8.14 1.39
N VAL A 385 -21.14 -6.99 2.09
CA VAL A 385 -22.28 -6.08 2.28
C VAL A 385 -22.79 -5.53 0.95
N GLU A 386 -21.89 -5.09 0.06
CA GLU A 386 -22.28 -4.61 -1.27
C GLU A 386 -22.98 -5.69 -2.09
N ALA A 387 -22.49 -6.94 -2.02
CA ALA A 387 -23.10 -8.07 -2.70
C ALA A 387 -24.49 -8.41 -2.12
N ILE A 388 -24.66 -8.30 -0.80
CA ILE A 388 -25.97 -8.47 -0.13
C ILE A 388 -26.94 -7.37 -0.56
N ARG A 389 -26.51 -6.11 -0.62
CA ARG A 389 -27.32 -4.99 -1.14
C ARG A 389 -27.82 -5.29 -2.55
N SER A 390 -26.94 -5.69 -3.46
CA SER A 390 -27.33 -6.06 -4.83
C SER A 390 -28.30 -7.25 -4.86
N LEU A 391 -28.13 -8.22 -3.97
CA LEU A 391 -29.03 -9.37 -3.86
C LEU A 391 -30.43 -8.97 -3.35
N CYS A 392 -30.52 -8.07 -2.36
CA CYS A 392 -31.78 -7.51 -1.88
C CYS A 392 -32.56 -6.81 -2.99
N LEU A 393 -31.89 -5.96 -3.76
CA LEU A 393 -32.52 -5.23 -4.88
C LEU A 393 -33.02 -6.18 -5.98
N LYS A 394 -32.32 -7.31 -6.17
CA LYS A 394 -32.71 -8.35 -7.14
C LYS A 394 -33.87 -9.22 -6.67
N PHE A 395 -33.99 -9.49 -5.37
CA PHE A 395 -35.04 -10.34 -4.77
C PHE A 395 -35.77 -9.63 -3.61
N PRO A 396 -36.66 -8.65 -3.89
CA PRO A 396 -37.32 -7.86 -2.85
C PRO A 396 -38.14 -8.68 -1.85
N GLN A 397 -38.69 -9.83 -2.26
CA GLN A 397 -39.46 -10.74 -1.39
C GLN A 397 -38.64 -11.31 -0.21
N LYS A 398 -37.31 -11.35 -0.35
CA LYS A 398 -36.38 -11.82 0.68
C LYS A 398 -35.74 -10.67 1.48
N CYS A 399 -36.12 -9.43 1.21
CA CYS A 399 -35.54 -8.24 1.83
C CYS A 399 -35.60 -8.30 3.36
N ARG A 400 -36.69 -8.82 3.96
CA ARG A 400 -36.80 -8.96 5.42
C ARG A 400 -35.68 -9.80 6.05
N SER A 401 -35.32 -10.92 5.43
CA SER A 401 -34.26 -11.83 5.90
C SER A 401 -32.89 -11.16 5.81
N LEU A 402 -32.62 -10.53 4.66
CA LEU A 402 -31.36 -9.84 4.38
C LEU A 402 -31.18 -8.56 5.20
N MET A 403 -32.25 -7.79 5.43
CA MET A 403 -32.24 -6.60 6.26
C MET A 403 -31.94 -6.94 7.73
N ASN A 404 -32.51 -8.03 8.25
CA ASN A 404 -32.18 -8.52 9.59
C ASN A 404 -30.71 -8.94 9.70
N PHE A 405 -30.15 -9.52 8.63
CA PHE A 405 -28.73 -9.84 8.56
C PHE A 405 -27.87 -8.57 8.60
N LEU A 406 -28.18 -7.57 7.76
CA LEU A 406 -27.47 -6.26 7.77
C LEU A 406 -27.53 -5.59 9.14
N SER A 407 -28.69 -5.64 9.81
CA SER A 407 -28.84 -5.12 11.18
C SER A 407 -27.99 -5.88 12.21
N SER A 408 -27.94 -7.21 12.12
CA SER A 408 -27.11 -8.03 13.02
C SER A 408 -25.63 -7.63 12.92
N ILE A 409 -25.09 -7.53 11.71
CA ILE A 409 -23.69 -7.15 11.50
C ILE A 409 -23.41 -5.66 11.77
N LEU A 410 -24.44 -4.81 11.66
CA LEU A 410 -24.36 -3.39 12.02
C LEU A 410 -24.14 -3.21 13.53
N ARG A 411 -24.56 -4.16 14.36
CA ARG A 411 -24.39 -4.12 15.83
C ARG A 411 -23.08 -4.75 16.33
N GLU A 412 -22.40 -5.53 15.51
CA GLU A 412 -21.10 -6.12 15.87
C GLU A 412 -20.00 -5.05 15.90
N GLU A 413 -18.81 -5.33 16.42
CA GLU A 413 -17.69 -4.38 16.33
C GLU A 413 -17.17 -4.29 14.88
N GLY A 414 -16.75 -3.09 14.46
CA GLY A 414 -16.13 -2.88 13.15
C GLY A 414 -15.85 -1.41 12.86
N GLY A 415 -14.91 -1.14 11.96
CA GLY A 415 -14.45 0.22 11.64
C GLY A 415 -15.50 1.07 10.91
N PHE A 416 -15.25 2.39 10.89
CA PHE A 416 -16.14 3.40 10.33
C PHE A 416 -16.58 3.11 8.89
N GLU A 417 -15.64 2.87 7.97
CA GLU A 417 -15.95 2.63 6.55
C GLU A 417 -16.83 1.39 6.34
N TYR A 418 -16.62 0.34 7.13
CA TYR A 418 -17.48 -0.85 7.10
C TYR A 418 -18.90 -0.53 7.57
N LYS A 419 -19.05 0.23 8.67
CA LYS A 419 -20.36 0.64 9.20
C LYS A 419 -21.10 1.57 8.25
N LYS A 420 -20.41 2.54 7.68
CA LYS A 420 -20.92 3.48 6.67
C LYS A 420 -21.50 2.75 5.47
N VAL A 421 -20.77 1.78 4.90
CA VAL A 421 -21.27 0.97 3.76
C VAL A 421 -22.53 0.18 4.13
N ILE A 422 -22.65 -0.32 5.38
CA ILE A 422 -23.88 -0.98 5.84
C ILE A 422 -25.04 0.02 5.93
N VAL A 423 -24.84 1.18 6.55
CA VAL A 423 -25.85 2.23 6.69
C VAL A 423 -26.32 2.72 5.31
N ASP A 424 -25.39 3.01 4.39
CA ASP A 424 -25.69 3.40 3.02
C ASP A 424 -26.48 2.32 2.28
N SER A 425 -26.13 1.05 2.51
CA SER A 425 -26.88 -0.08 1.95
C SER A 425 -28.31 -0.11 2.48
N ILE A 426 -28.53 0.11 3.78
CA ILE A 426 -29.87 0.18 4.38
C ILE A 426 -30.66 1.38 3.82
N PHE A 427 -30.02 2.54 3.63
CA PHE A 427 -30.66 3.73 3.02
C PHE A 427 -31.19 3.43 1.62
N ILE A 428 -30.36 2.82 0.77
CA ILE A 428 -30.75 2.44 -0.59
C ILE A 428 -31.94 1.47 -0.55
N LEU A 429 -31.89 0.47 0.34
CA LEU A 429 -32.98 -0.50 0.46
C LEU A 429 -34.30 0.11 0.95
N ILE A 430 -34.27 1.07 1.87
CA ILE A 430 -35.47 1.77 2.35
C ILE A 430 -36.09 2.62 1.24
N ARG A 431 -35.27 3.25 0.39
CA ARG A 431 -35.74 4.08 -0.73
C ARG A 431 -36.36 3.24 -1.85
N ASP A 432 -35.72 2.11 -2.19
CA ASP A 432 -36.10 1.30 -3.35
C ASP A 432 -37.16 0.23 -3.03
N ILE A 433 -37.29 -0.19 -1.76
CA ILE A 433 -38.21 -1.26 -1.33
C ILE A 433 -39.16 -0.72 -0.24
N PRO A 434 -40.43 -0.40 -0.57
CA PRO A 434 -41.39 0.16 0.39
C PRO A 434 -41.62 -0.71 1.63
N ASP A 435 -41.70 -2.03 1.45
CA ASP A 435 -41.92 -2.99 2.55
C ASP A 435 -40.75 -3.04 3.55
N ALA A 436 -39.56 -2.60 3.15
CA ALA A 436 -38.37 -2.57 4.00
C ALA A 436 -38.34 -1.34 4.92
N LYS A 437 -39.18 -0.33 4.67
CA LYS A 437 -39.08 1.00 5.30
C LYS A 437 -39.22 0.96 6.82
N GLU A 438 -40.32 0.40 7.35
CA GLU A 438 -40.56 0.38 8.80
C GLU A 438 -39.48 -0.42 9.53
N THR A 439 -39.10 -1.58 8.99
CA THR A 439 -38.08 -2.45 9.61
C THR A 439 -36.68 -1.84 9.53
N GLY A 440 -36.29 -1.29 8.38
CA GLY A 440 -34.98 -0.67 8.19
C GLY A 440 -34.80 0.57 9.07
N LEU A 441 -35.82 1.43 9.15
CA LEU A 441 -35.78 2.60 10.04
C LEU A 441 -35.67 2.20 11.52
N PHE A 442 -36.34 1.13 11.93
CA PHE A 442 -36.23 0.64 13.31
C PHE A 442 -34.81 0.14 13.61
N HIS A 443 -34.22 -0.64 12.72
CA HIS A 443 -32.83 -1.12 12.87
C HIS A 443 -31.83 0.04 12.95
N LEU A 444 -32.02 1.10 12.15
CA LEU A 444 -31.20 2.31 12.23
C LEU A 444 -31.40 3.05 13.56
N CYS A 445 -32.64 3.13 14.06
CA CYS A 445 -32.93 3.74 15.36
C CYS A 445 -32.28 2.99 16.52
N GLU A 446 -32.25 1.65 16.45
CA GLU A 446 -31.56 0.84 17.45
C GLU A 446 -30.03 0.98 17.34
N PHE A 447 -29.48 1.16 16.14
CA PHE A 447 -28.04 1.37 15.96
C PHE A 447 -27.57 2.70 16.56
N ILE A 448 -28.29 3.80 16.32
CA ILE A 448 -27.94 5.11 16.90
C ILE A 448 -28.14 5.17 18.43
N GLU A 449 -28.65 4.11 19.07
CA GLU A 449 -28.72 4.06 20.54
C GLU A 449 -27.36 3.95 21.21
N ASP A 450 -26.43 3.22 20.59
CA ASP A 450 -25.07 2.94 21.09
C ASP A 450 -24.02 3.20 19.99
N CYS A 451 -24.28 4.16 19.09
CA CYS A 451 -23.36 4.46 17.98
C CYS A 451 -22.24 5.40 18.42
N GLU A 452 -20.99 4.98 18.24
CA GLU A 452 -19.80 5.78 18.54
C GLU A 452 -19.47 6.84 17.46
N PHE A 453 -20.06 6.73 16.27
CA PHE A 453 -19.73 7.58 15.12
C PHE A 453 -20.73 8.73 14.97
N THR A 454 -20.33 9.94 15.37
CA THR A 454 -21.11 11.18 15.24
C THR A 454 -21.69 11.37 13.84
N TYR A 455 -20.86 11.23 12.80
CA TYR A 455 -21.27 11.39 11.40
C TYR A 455 -22.40 10.43 10.98
N LEU A 456 -22.34 9.15 11.39
CA LEU A 456 -23.38 8.19 11.05
C LEU A 456 -24.68 8.51 11.80
N SER A 457 -24.58 8.93 13.07
CA SER A 457 -25.73 9.34 13.86
C SER A 457 -26.47 10.54 13.26
N THR A 458 -25.75 11.58 12.81
CA THR A 458 -26.37 12.76 12.18
C THR A 458 -27.01 12.39 10.83
N GLN A 459 -26.35 11.60 10.00
CA GLN A 459 -26.91 11.12 8.74
C GLN A 459 -28.18 10.28 8.93
N ILE A 460 -28.19 9.37 9.90
CA ILE A 460 -29.34 8.53 10.19
C ILE A 460 -30.50 9.37 10.71
N LEU A 461 -30.24 10.35 11.60
CA LEU A 461 -31.27 11.27 12.09
C LEU A 461 -31.88 12.10 10.96
N HIS A 462 -31.06 12.63 10.05
CA HIS A 462 -31.55 13.36 8.88
C HIS A 462 -32.42 12.45 7.98
N PHE A 463 -31.95 11.23 7.71
CA PHE A 463 -32.69 10.25 6.90
C PHE A 463 -34.03 9.88 7.56
N LEU A 464 -34.04 9.68 8.87
CA LEU A 464 -35.25 9.43 9.67
C LEU A 464 -36.24 10.60 9.59
N GLY A 465 -35.76 11.84 9.57
CA GLY A 465 -36.58 13.04 9.38
C GLY A 465 -37.28 13.11 8.01
N ASN A 466 -36.76 12.44 6.99
CA ASN A 466 -37.34 12.44 5.64
C ASN A 466 -38.21 11.20 5.37
N GLU A 467 -37.75 10.01 5.80
CA GLU A 467 -38.41 8.74 5.52
C GLU A 467 -39.30 8.24 6.68
N GLY A 468 -38.98 8.59 7.93
CA GLY A 468 -39.77 8.21 9.11
C GLY A 468 -41.19 8.77 9.10
N LEU A 469 -41.38 9.94 8.49
CA LEU A 469 -42.70 10.58 8.33
C LEU A 469 -43.64 9.82 7.41
N LYS A 470 -43.08 9.02 6.49
CA LYS A 470 -43.83 8.26 5.48
C LYS A 470 -44.28 6.89 6.02
N THR A 471 -43.98 6.58 7.29
CA THR A 471 -44.38 5.33 7.94
C THR A 471 -45.82 5.38 8.45
N PRO A 472 -46.49 4.24 8.66
CA PRO A 472 -47.87 4.22 9.15
C PRO A 472 -48.01 4.71 10.60
N ASP A 473 -46.96 4.59 11.43
CA ASP A 473 -46.95 5.08 12.82
C ASP A 473 -45.65 5.84 13.14
N PRO A 474 -45.55 7.12 12.72
CA PRO A 474 -44.35 7.92 12.94
C PRO A 474 -44.08 8.23 14.42
N GLY A 475 -45.10 8.14 15.28
CA GLY A 475 -44.98 8.47 16.70
C GLY A 475 -43.97 7.59 17.45
N LYS A 476 -43.73 6.36 16.97
CA LYS A 476 -42.75 5.42 17.55
C LYS A 476 -41.31 5.97 17.54
N PHE A 477 -40.95 6.74 16.51
CA PHE A 477 -39.58 7.23 16.32
C PHE A 477 -39.23 8.40 17.23
N ILE A 478 -40.22 9.15 17.71
CA ILE A 478 -40.02 10.34 18.56
C ILE A 478 -39.22 10.01 19.82
N ARG A 479 -39.44 8.83 20.43
CA ARG A 479 -38.67 8.40 21.61
C ARG A 479 -37.18 8.27 21.29
N HIS A 480 -36.86 7.61 20.18
CA HIS A 480 -35.48 7.36 19.77
C HIS A 480 -34.77 8.69 19.45
N ILE A 481 -35.45 9.60 18.75
CA ILE A 481 -34.91 10.94 18.44
C ILE A 481 -34.71 11.74 19.73
N ASN A 482 -35.70 11.77 20.62
CA ASN A 482 -35.63 12.55 21.86
C ASN A 482 -34.55 12.05 22.83
N ASN A 483 -34.25 10.76 22.86
CA ASN A 483 -33.13 10.26 23.67
C ASN A 483 -31.79 10.84 23.20
N ARG A 484 -31.60 11.04 21.89
CA ARG A 484 -30.40 11.64 21.31
C ARG A 484 -30.26 13.12 21.67
N VAL A 485 -31.38 13.84 21.78
CA VAL A 485 -31.41 15.23 22.27
C VAL A 485 -30.88 15.36 23.71
N ILE A 486 -30.82 14.28 24.51
CA ILE A 486 -30.43 14.36 25.92
C ILE A 486 -29.04 13.76 26.16
N LEU A 487 -28.71 12.65 25.49
CA LEU A 487 -27.58 11.79 25.87
C LEU A 487 -26.34 11.98 25.00
N GLU A 488 -26.44 12.71 23.89
CA GLU A 488 -25.38 12.80 22.87
C GLU A 488 -24.66 14.16 22.85
N ASN A 489 -23.60 14.25 22.04
CA ASN A 489 -22.89 15.50 21.77
C ASN A 489 -23.73 16.53 20.99
N ALA A 490 -23.28 17.79 20.98
CA ALA A 490 -24.00 18.93 20.41
C ALA A 490 -24.47 18.71 18.96
N THR A 491 -23.58 18.26 18.08
CA THR A 491 -23.89 18.03 16.66
C THR A 491 -25.04 17.03 16.45
N VAL A 492 -25.07 15.95 17.25
CA VAL A 492 -26.15 14.95 17.20
C VAL A 492 -27.43 15.51 17.81
N ARG A 493 -27.34 16.30 18.89
CA ARG A 493 -28.51 17.00 19.47
C ARG A 493 -29.13 17.97 18.47
N ALA A 494 -28.33 18.78 17.78
CA ALA A 494 -28.76 19.73 16.76
C ALA A 494 -29.48 19.02 15.59
N ALA A 495 -28.90 17.92 15.09
CA ALA A 495 -29.54 17.08 14.08
C ALA A 495 -30.87 16.50 14.58
N ALA A 496 -30.93 16.04 15.83
CA ALA A 496 -32.16 15.49 16.42
C ALA A 496 -33.25 16.56 16.58
N VAL A 497 -32.90 17.80 16.92
CA VAL A 497 -33.82 18.96 16.97
C VAL A 497 -34.42 19.24 15.59
N SER A 498 -33.61 19.28 14.54
CA SER A 498 -34.08 19.40 13.14
C SER A 498 -35.01 18.25 12.75
N THR A 499 -34.67 17.03 13.14
CA THR A 499 -35.52 15.87 12.89
C THR A 499 -36.86 15.97 13.63
N LEU A 500 -36.88 16.39 14.90
CA LEU A 500 -38.14 16.62 15.63
C LEU A 500 -39.01 17.69 14.95
N ALA A 501 -38.41 18.78 14.48
CA ALA A 501 -39.13 19.84 13.78
C ALA A 501 -39.82 19.33 12.50
N LYS A 502 -39.13 18.50 11.71
CA LYS A 502 -39.71 17.84 10.53
C LYS A 502 -40.94 16.98 10.89
N PHE A 503 -40.90 16.24 11.99
CA PHE A 503 -42.08 15.52 12.50
C PHE A 503 -43.21 16.45 12.94
N GLY A 504 -42.88 17.60 13.54
CA GLY A 504 -43.87 18.59 13.98
C GLY A 504 -44.56 19.32 12.83
N ALA A 505 -43.88 19.51 11.71
CA ALA A 505 -44.41 20.16 10.51
C ALA A 505 -45.35 19.27 9.69
N MET A 506 -45.05 17.98 9.61
CA MET A 506 -45.82 17.05 8.77
C MET A 506 -46.96 16.35 9.51
N ILE A 507 -46.92 16.29 10.84
CA ILE A 507 -47.86 15.50 11.65
C ILE A 507 -48.51 16.37 12.74
N ASP A 508 -49.68 16.91 12.43
CA ASP A 508 -50.44 17.81 13.31
C ASP A 508 -50.74 17.21 14.69
N SER A 509 -50.96 15.89 14.77
CA SER A 509 -51.24 15.21 16.04
C SER A 509 -50.03 15.14 16.98
N LEU A 510 -48.81 15.17 16.45
CA LEU A 510 -47.56 15.15 17.22
C LEU A 510 -47.05 16.56 17.52
N LYS A 511 -47.47 17.56 16.74
CA LYS A 511 -47.04 18.97 16.85
C LYS A 511 -47.08 19.52 18.29
N PRO A 512 -48.14 19.37 19.11
CA PRO A 512 -48.14 19.89 20.47
C PRO A 512 -47.07 19.24 21.37
N ARG A 513 -46.81 17.94 21.19
CA ARG A 513 -45.78 17.22 21.96
C ARG A 513 -44.38 17.66 21.54
N ILE A 514 -44.17 17.81 20.24
CA ILE A 514 -42.89 18.25 19.67
C ILE A 514 -42.57 19.68 20.11
N LEU A 515 -43.54 20.59 20.11
CA LEU A 515 -43.35 21.96 20.62
C LEU A 515 -42.90 21.96 22.10
N VAL A 516 -43.39 21.04 22.92
CA VAL A 516 -42.91 20.89 24.32
C VAL A 516 -41.47 20.41 24.37
N LEU A 517 -41.07 19.49 23.49
CA LEU A 517 -39.69 18.99 23.42
C LEU A 517 -38.74 20.09 22.92
N LEU A 518 -39.10 20.81 21.85
CA LEU A 518 -38.32 21.93 21.32
C LEU A 518 -38.17 23.06 22.35
N ARG A 519 -39.22 23.38 23.13
CA ARG A 519 -39.13 24.36 24.22
C ARG A 519 -38.12 23.99 25.30
N ARG A 520 -37.84 22.70 25.52
CA ARG A 520 -36.79 22.27 26.45
C ARG A 520 -35.39 22.52 25.89
N CYS A 521 -35.23 22.42 24.58
CA CYS A 521 -33.97 22.65 23.88
C CYS A 521 -33.54 24.13 23.90
N LEU A 522 -34.46 25.06 24.20
CA LEU A 522 -34.13 26.48 24.47
C LEU A 522 -33.18 26.68 25.67
N HIS A 523 -33.04 25.66 26.52
CA HIS A 523 -32.15 25.66 27.67
C HIS A 523 -30.95 24.70 27.49
N ASP A 524 -30.67 24.26 26.25
CA ASP A 524 -29.46 23.49 25.96
C ASP A 524 -28.21 24.35 26.25
N ILE A 525 -27.08 23.69 26.51
CA ILE A 525 -25.79 24.33 26.80
C ILE A 525 -25.17 24.91 25.53
N ASP A 526 -25.44 24.27 24.40
CA ASP A 526 -24.94 24.59 23.07
C ASP A 526 -25.83 25.66 22.39
N ASP A 527 -25.23 26.64 21.74
CA ASP A 527 -25.92 27.72 21.01
C ASP A 527 -26.64 27.19 19.77
N GLU A 528 -25.97 26.42 18.92
CA GLU A 528 -26.58 25.88 17.70
C GLU A 528 -27.85 25.06 17.98
N VAL A 529 -27.83 24.23 19.05
CA VAL A 529 -29.05 23.51 19.48
C VAL A 529 -30.17 24.47 19.90
N ARG A 530 -29.85 25.56 20.62
CA ARG A 530 -30.83 26.58 21.05
C ARG A 530 -31.38 27.38 19.87
N ASP A 531 -30.54 27.70 18.89
CA ASP A 531 -30.91 28.55 17.76
C ASP A 531 -31.78 27.78 16.78
N ARG A 532 -31.43 26.53 16.47
CA ARG A 532 -32.34 25.61 15.76
C ARG A 532 -33.66 25.44 16.48
N ALA A 533 -33.66 25.26 17.81
CA ALA A 533 -34.89 25.12 18.58
C ALA A 533 -35.77 26.39 18.51
N THR A 534 -35.16 27.57 18.58
CA THR A 534 -35.84 28.87 18.47
C THR A 534 -36.43 29.06 17.08
N LEU A 535 -35.64 28.81 16.03
CA LEU A 535 -36.07 28.86 14.64
C LEU A 535 -37.29 27.96 14.41
N TYR A 536 -37.20 26.68 14.77
CA TYR A 536 -38.29 25.73 14.54
C TYR A 536 -39.52 26.00 15.41
N LEU A 537 -39.38 26.57 16.61
CA LEU A 537 -40.52 27.03 17.40
C LEU A 537 -41.24 28.21 16.74
N GLY A 538 -40.50 29.14 16.12
CA GLY A 538 -41.07 30.22 15.32
C GLY A 538 -41.82 29.69 14.09
N THR A 539 -41.19 28.79 13.35
CA THR A 539 -41.77 28.18 12.14
C THR A 539 -43.00 27.32 12.43
N LEU A 540 -43.02 26.58 13.55
CA LEU A 540 -44.13 25.69 13.91
C LEU A 540 -45.20 26.34 14.79
N GLY A 541 -44.86 27.38 15.55
CA GLY A 541 -45.63 27.89 16.70
C GLY A 541 -46.40 29.19 16.49
N GLY A 542 -46.48 29.73 15.27
CA GLY A 542 -47.22 30.96 14.98
C GLY A 542 -48.69 30.92 15.45
N GLU A 543 -49.13 31.98 16.13
CA GLU A 543 -50.54 32.18 16.50
C GLU A 543 -51.37 32.35 15.22
N GLU A 544 -52.34 31.43 15.04
CA GLU A 544 -53.17 31.18 13.85
C GLU A 544 -52.47 30.53 12.63
N PRO A 545 -52.68 29.22 12.38
CA PRO A 545 -52.16 28.55 11.18
C PRO A 545 -52.97 29.02 9.97
N THR A 546 -52.46 30.00 9.23
CA THR A 546 -52.96 30.23 7.86
C THR A 546 -52.39 29.13 6.94
N ALA A 547 -53.18 28.68 5.96
CA ALA A 547 -52.76 27.63 5.04
C ALA A 547 -51.48 27.98 4.24
N LYS A 548 -51.10 29.26 4.16
CA LYS A 548 -49.85 29.74 3.55
C LYS A 548 -48.65 29.49 4.46
N THR A 549 -48.72 29.91 5.72
CA THR A 549 -47.62 29.70 6.70
C THR A 549 -47.25 28.22 6.88
N ASP A 550 -48.22 27.30 6.80
CA ASP A 550 -47.96 25.86 6.94
C ASP A 550 -47.38 25.23 5.66
N GLN A 551 -47.64 25.86 4.49
CA GLN A 551 -47.04 25.49 3.21
C GLN A 551 -45.59 25.98 3.13
N ASP A 552 -45.35 27.24 3.53
CA ASP A 552 -44.03 27.87 3.56
C ASP A 552 -43.08 27.14 4.54
N ALA A 553 -43.60 26.72 5.71
CA ALA A 553 -42.85 25.90 6.66
C ALA A 553 -42.44 24.53 6.09
N LYS A 554 -43.31 23.89 5.29
CA LYS A 554 -43.02 22.60 4.64
C LYS A 554 -42.02 22.75 3.50
N GLU A 555 -42.12 23.84 2.73
CA GLU A 555 -41.15 24.15 1.69
C GLU A 555 -39.77 24.43 2.28
N PHE A 556 -39.69 25.14 3.41
CA PHE A 556 -38.44 25.37 4.14
C PHE A 556 -37.81 24.07 4.69
N LEU A 557 -38.61 23.19 5.31
CA LEU A 557 -38.09 22.00 5.97
C LEU A 557 -37.78 20.82 5.04
N PHE A 558 -38.45 20.74 3.89
CA PHE A 558 -38.36 19.59 2.96
C PHE A 558 -37.97 19.97 1.53
N GLY A 559 -37.93 21.24 1.19
CA GLY A 559 -37.55 21.72 -0.14
C GLY A 559 -36.12 21.33 -0.47
N PRO A 560 -35.84 20.81 -1.68
CA PRO A 560 -34.46 20.71 -2.14
C PRO A 560 -33.91 22.13 -2.30
N LEU A 561 -32.69 22.36 -1.81
CA LEU A 561 -31.96 23.54 -2.19
C LEU A 561 -31.57 23.37 -3.67
N ASP A 562 -32.34 23.97 -4.59
CA ASP A 562 -32.17 23.87 -6.06
C ASP A 562 -30.91 24.63 -6.58
N ILE A 563 -29.88 24.70 -5.73
CA ILE A 563 -28.67 25.47 -5.93
C ILE A 563 -27.49 24.53 -5.67
N PRO A 564 -26.60 24.33 -6.65
CA PRO A 564 -25.37 23.59 -6.42
C PRO A 564 -24.55 24.27 -5.33
N LEU A 565 -24.17 23.52 -4.28
CA LEU A 565 -23.35 24.02 -3.18
C LEU A 565 -22.11 24.82 -3.66
N PRO A 566 -21.36 24.40 -4.71
CA PRO A 566 -20.23 25.19 -5.20
C PRO A 566 -20.64 26.55 -5.80
N ASN A 567 -21.82 26.64 -6.41
CA ASN A 567 -22.32 27.89 -6.99
C ASN A 567 -22.81 28.84 -5.89
N LEU A 568 -23.38 28.27 -4.83
CA LEU A 568 -23.74 28.96 -3.60
C LEU A 568 -22.45 29.54 -2.99
N GLU A 569 -21.48 28.70 -2.59
CA GLU A 569 -20.16 29.11 -2.08
C GLU A 569 -19.48 30.19 -2.94
N THR A 570 -19.52 30.06 -4.27
CA THR A 570 -18.91 31.06 -5.16
C THR A 570 -19.66 32.40 -5.14
N SER A 571 -21.00 32.37 -5.18
CA SER A 571 -21.83 33.59 -5.16
C SER A 571 -21.65 34.37 -3.87
N LEU A 572 -21.31 33.65 -2.81
CA LEU A 572 -21.11 34.12 -1.45
C LEU A 572 -19.74 34.71 -1.21
N LEU A 573 -18.71 34.00 -1.66
CA LEU A 573 -17.37 34.57 -1.74
C LEU A 573 -17.31 35.83 -2.64
N SER A 574 -18.23 35.96 -3.59
CA SER A 574 -18.37 37.13 -4.46
C SER A 574 -19.30 38.22 -3.93
N TYR A 575 -20.08 37.91 -2.90
CA TYR A 575 -20.99 38.85 -2.28
C TYR A 575 -20.18 39.78 -1.37
N GLU A 576 -20.21 41.09 -1.66
CA GLU A 576 -19.60 42.09 -0.78
C GLU A 576 -20.66 42.56 0.23
N PRO A 577 -20.38 42.55 1.54
CA PRO A 577 -21.34 42.95 2.57
C PRO A 577 -21.89 44.36 2.29
N SER A 578 -23.20 44.46 2.07
CA SER A 578 -23.92 45.70 1.78
C SER A 578 -25.15 45.84 2.69
N GLU A 579 -25.86 46.97 2.64
CA GLU A 579 -27.12 47.13 3.38
C GLU A 579 -28.29 46.31 2.79
N GLU A 580 -28.14 45.76 1.59
CA GLU A 580 -29.09 44.77 1.06
C GLU A 580 -28.72 43.38 1.61
N PRO A 581 -29.69 42.50 1.94
CA PRO A 581 -29.40 41.13 2.37
C PRO A 581 -29.05 40.23 1.16
N PHE A 582 -28.23 39.20 1.39
CA PHE A 582 -27.90 38.23 0.34
C PHE A 582 -29.16 37.52 -0.17
N ASP A 583 -29.41 37.60 -1.47
CA ASP A 583 -30.55 36.93 -2.10
C ASP A 583 -30.14 35.56 -2.64
N VAL A 584 -30.54 34.50 -1.94
CA VAL A 584 -30.31 33.10 -2.35
C VAL A 584 -30.90 32.80 -3.74
N ALA A 585 -31.93 33.54 -4.19
CA ALA A 585 -32.49 33.38 -5.54
C ALA A 585 -31.57 33.90 -6.66
N SER A 586 -30.55 34.70 -6.32
CA SER A 586 -29.57 35.26 -7.27
C SER A 586 -28.48 34.26 -7.70
N VAL A 587 -28.38 33.11 -7.01
CA VAL A 587 -27.33 32.11 -7.25
C VAL A 587 -27.57 31.35 -8.56
N PRO A 588 -26.56 31.21 -9.43
CA PRO A 588 -26.68 30.47 -10.69
C PRO A 588 -27.06 29.00 -10.47
N LYS A 589 -28.10 28.52 -11.18
CA LYS A 589 -28.59 27.12 -11.08
C LYS A 589 -27.89 26.15 -12.04
N GLU A 590 -27.06 26.63 -12.95
CA GLU A 590 -26.34 25.80 -13.93
C GLU A 590 -24.97 25.36 -13.37
N ALA A 591 -24.73 24.05 -13.30
CA ALA A 591 -23.46 23.49 -12.84
C ALA A 591 -22.36 23.67 -13.91
N GLN A 592 -21.37 24.52 -13.66
CA GLN A 592 -20.18 24.58 -14.51
C GLN A 592 -19.27 23.38 -14.21
N PHE A 593 -19.18 22.46 -15.16
CA PHE A 593 -18.31 21.28 -15.10
C PHE A 593 -16.84 21.73 -15.21
N GLN A 594 -16.12 21.84 -14.09
CA GLN A 594 -14.66 21.82 -14.12
C GLN A 594 -14.19 20.36 -14.15
N PRO A 595 -13.39 19.94 -15.16
CA PRO A 595 -12.84 18.60 -15.16
C PRO A 595 -11.90 18.41 -13.96
N PRO A 596 -11.88 17.22 -13.34
CA PRO A 596 -11.01 16.95 -12.20
C PRO A 596 -9.56 17.12 -12.65
N VAL A 597 -8.81 17.96 -11.92
CA VAL A 597 -7.36 18.06 -12.08
C VAL A 597 -6.78 16.70 -11.74
N GLU A 598 -6.32 15.98 -12.76
CA GLU A 598 -5.60 14.72 -12.63
C GLU A 598 -4.43 14.90 -11.66
N LYS A 599 -4.48 14.21 -10.51
CA LYS A 599 -3.31 13.96 -9.67
C LYS A 599 -2.27 13.21 -10.51
N LYS A 600 -1.29 13.94 -11.05
CA LYS A 600 -0.06 13.34 -11.56
C LYS A 600 0.67 12.68 -10.40
N VAL A 601 0.63 11.36 -10.38
CA VAL A 601 1.53 10.51 -9.63
C VAL A 601 2.95 10.76 -10.14
N VAL A 602 3.73 11.58 -9.44
CA VAL A 602 5.17 11.71 -9.67
C VAL A 602 5.86 10.58 -8.91
N GLY A 603 5.80 9.39 -9.50
CA GLY A 603 6.77 8.34 -9.21
C GLY A 603 8.04 8.63 -9.99
N GLY A 604 9.10 9.10 -9.32
CA GLY A 604 10.42 9.18 -9.94
C GLY A 604 11.45 10.11 -9.30
N LYS A 605 12.33 9.48 -8.51
CA LYS A 605 13.80 9.66 -8.46
C LYS A 605 14.46 10.70 -7.53
N THR A 606 15.52 10.19 -6.90
CA THR A 606 16.85 10.80 -6.65
C THR A 606 17.01 11.88 -5.59
N ALA A 607 18.07 11.71 -4.79
CA ALA A 607 18.49 12.48 -3.62
C ALA A 607 18.91 13.96 -3.87
N ALA A 608 18.34 14.63 -4.87
CA ALA A 608 18.62 16.04 -5.18
C ALA A 608 17.54 17.02 -4.67
N GLY A 609 16.44 16.54 -4.08
CA GLY A 609 15.28 17.36 -3.69
C GLY A 609 15.29 17.95 -2.27
N LEU A 610 16.24 17.59 -1.40
CA LEU A 610 16.23 18.03 0.01
C LEU A 610 16.74 19.47 0.21
N ALA A 611 17.65 19.95 -0.64
CA ALA A 611 18.16 21.33 -0.54
C ALA A 611 17.11 22.38 -0.92
N SER A 612 16.19 22.08 -1.85
CA SER A 612 15.18 23.05 -2.29
C SER A 612 14.05 23.28 -1.28
N ALA A 613 13.80 22.32 -0.37
CA ALA A 613 12.74 22.42 0.62
C ALA A 613 13.15 23.24 1.87
N VAL A 614 14.40 23.10 2.32
CA VAL A 614 14.91 23.87 3.47
C VAL A 614 15.01 25.36 3.12
N ASP A 615 15.42 25.70 1.90
CA ASP A 615 15.46 27.10 1.43
C ASP A 615 14.05 27.72 1.35
N SER A 616 13.02 26.94 1.00
CA SER A 616 11.63 27.42 1.04
C SER A 616 11.12 27.65 2.47
N TYR A 617 11.42 26.75 3.42
CA TYR A 617 11.03 26.93 4.82
C TYR A 617 11.78 28.09 5.48
N GLN A 618 13.07 28.27 5.18
CA GLN A 618 13.86 29.40 5.67
C GLN A 618 13.23 30.75 5.24
N THR A 619 12.79 30.84 3.98
CA THR A 619 12.16 32.05 3.45
C THR A 619 10.83 32.33 4.15
N LEU A 620 10.02 31.29 4.38
CA LEU A 620 8.74 31.40 5.09
C LEU A 620 8.92 31.82 6.56
N LEU A 621 9.81 31.15 7.30
CA LEU A 621 10.03 31.40 8.72
C LEU A 621 10.70 32.76 8.98
N SER A 622 11.62 33.20 8.12
CA SER A 622 12.25 34.52 8.24
C SER A 622 11.32 35.69 7.94
N ALA A 623 10.21 35.45 7.21
CA ALA A 623 9.16 36.43 6.99
C ALA A 623 8.27 36.65 8.23
N ILE A 624 8.38 35.79 9.26
CA ILE A 624 7.67 35.92 10.53
C ILE A 624 8.54 36.77 11.48
N PRO A 625 8.11 37.99 11.87
CA PRO A 625 8.91 38.91 12.68
C PRO A 625 9.44 38.28 13.97
N GLU A 626 8.61 37.47 14.64
CA GLU A 626 8.91 36.79 15.90
C GLU A 626 10.07 35.79 15.77
N PHE A 627 10.26 35.21 14.58
CA PHE A 627 11.29 34.19 14.33
C PHE A 627 12.51 34.72 13.59
N SER A 628 12.45 35.97 13.10
CA SER A 628 13.51 36.60 12.29
C SER A 628 14.87 36.66 12.98
N LEU A 629 14.88 36.64 14.33
CA LEU A 629 16.08 36.69 15.16
C LEU A 629 16.68 35.32 15.48
N PHE A 630 16.00 34.20 15.16
CA PHE A 630 16.48 32.85 15.49
C PHE A 630 17.62 32.36 14.58
N GLY A 631 17.88 33.07 13.49
CA GLY A 631 18.98 32.78 12.57
C GLY A 631 18.59 31.79 11.46
N LYS A 632 19.53 30.91 11.09
CA LYS A 632 19.33 29.94 10.01
C LYS A 632 18.77 28.62 10.55
N VAL A 633 17.72 28.11 9.92
CA VAL A 633 17.17 26.77 10.17
C VAL A 633 18.26 25.73 9.90
N PHE A 634 18.52 24.90 10.90
CA PHE A 634 19.45 23.80 10.80
C PHE A 634 18.84 22.61 10.05
N LYS A 635 17.63 22.20 10.44
CA LYS A 635 16.88 21.09 9.84
C LYS A 635 15.37 21.29 10.01
N SER A 636 14.61 20.86 9.01
CA SER A 636 13.16 20.67 9.13
C SER A 636 12.85 19.17 9.09
N SER A 637 11.95 18.68 9.95
CA SER A 637 11.49 17.29 9.93
C SER A 637 10.57 17.00 8.72
N ALA A 638 10.25 15.73 8.50
CA ALA A 638 9.07 15.39 7.70
C ALA A 638 7.80 15.79 8.49
N ALA A 639 6.69 15.93 7.78
CA ALA A 639 5.39 16.14 8.41
C ALA A 639 4.98 14.89 9.21
N VAL A 640 4.54 15.09 10.44
CA VAL A 640 3.98 14.07 11.33
C VAL A 640 2.48 14.37 11.45
N GLU A 641 1.64 13.43 11.02
CA GLU A 641 0.19 13.55 11.17
C GLU A 641 -0.15 13.53 12.65
N LEU A 642 -0.95 14.49 13.12
CA LEU A 642 -1.43 14.59 14.51
C LEU A 642 -2.91 14.26 14.65
N THR A 643 -3.54 13.90 13.53
CA THR A 643 -4.93 13.53 13.39
C THR A 643 -5.03 12.42 12.36
N GLU A 644 -5.95 11.48 12.53
CA GLU A 644 -6.19 10.44 11.54
C GLU A 644 -6.73 11.02 10.20
N PRO A 645 -6.51 10.34 9.06
CA PRO A 645 -7.14 10.76 7.81
C PRO A 645 -8.67 10.71 7.97
N GLU A 646 -9.35 11.77 7.48
CA GLU A 646 -10.83 11.91 7.49
C GLU A 646 -11.47 12.38 8.82
N THR A 647 -10.68 12.91 9.77
CA THR A 647 -11.18 13.63 10.97
C THR A 647 -11.70 15.05 10.65
N GLU A 648 -12.35 15.69 11.63
CA GLU A 648 -12.93 17.05 11.57
C GLU A 648 -11.91 18.12 11.16
N TYR A 649 -10.68 17.96 11.64
CA TYR A 649 -9.55 18.79 11.30
C TYR A 649 -8.39 17.89 10.92
N SER A 650 -7.81 18.13 9.75
CA SER A 650 -6.58 17.47 9.34
C SER A 650 -5.40 18.34 9.78
N VAL A 651 -4.64 17.86 10.76
CA VAL A 651 -3.49 18.58 11.31
C VAL A 651 -2.25 17.71 11.22
N ASN A 652 -1.19 18.26 10.65
CA ASN A 652 0.16 17.68 10.75
C ASN A 652 1.18 18.72 11.21
N ALA A 653 2.25 18.25 11.84
CA ALA A 653 3.30 19.07 12.38
C ALA A 653 4.63 18.88 11.66
N VAL A 654 5.35 19.99 11.44
CA VAL A 654 6.73 20.03 10.95
C VAL A 654 7.58 20.73 12.01
N LYS A 655 8.65 20.08 12.46
CA LYS A 655 9.59 20.62 13.44
C LYS A 655 10.72 21.34 12.70
N HIS A 656 10.99 22.59 13.05
CA HIS A 656 12.08 23.39 12.52
C HIS A 656 13.09 23.67 13.62
N VAL A 657 14.27 23.08 13.49
CA VAL A 657 15.33 23.15 14.49
C VAL A 657 16.29 24.29 14.16
N TYR A 658 16.55 25.14 15.14
CA TYR A 658 17.59 26.18 15.16
C TYR A 658 18.58 25.89 16.28
N ASP A 659 19.70 26.63 16.32
CA ASP A 659 20.76 26.43 17.29
C ASP A 659 20.27 26.49 18.75
N GLY A 660 19.47 27.52 19.10
CA GLY A 660 18.87 27.71 20.43
C GLY A 660 17.35 27.68 20.46
N HIS A 661 16.68 27.33 19.36
CA HIS A 661 15.21 27.34 19.30
C HIS A 661 14.66 26.14 18.52
N VAL A 662 13.43 25.75 18.81
CA VAL A 662 12.65 24.82 17.98
C VAL A 662 11.31 25.46 17.69
N VAL A 663 10.93 25.53 16.42
CA VAL A 663 9.62 26.01 15.98
C VAL A 663 8.82 24.81 15.48
N ILE A 664 7.67 24.55 16.09
CA ILE A 664 6.71 23.56 15.62
C ILE A 664 5.69 24.28 14.75
N GLN A 665 5.69 23.96 13.46
CA GLN A 665 4.70 24.42 12.49
C GLN A 665 3.58 23.40 12.44
N TYR A 666 2.35 23.83 12.67
CA TYR A 666 1.15 23.01 12.49
C TYR A 666 0.46 23.44 11.20
N ASN A 667 0.35 22.52 10.24
CA ASN A 667 -0.47 22.70 9.05
C ASN A 667 -1.87 22.19 9.38
N CYS A 668 -2.82 23.10 9.44
CA CYS A 668 -4.20 22.81 9.80
C CYS A 668 -5.06 22.93 8.55
N THR A 669 -5.97 21.98 8.34
CA THR A 669 -7.01 22.07 7.32
C THR A 669 -8.34 21.76 7.98
N ASN A 670 -9.27 22.70 7.94
CA ASN A 670 -10.64 22.45 8.37
C ASN A 670 -11.35 21.58 7.32
N THR A 671 -11.83 20.40 7.70
CA THR A 671 -12.55 19.50 6.77
C THR A 671 -14.07 19.63 6.91
N ILE A 672 -14.55 20.46 7.83
CA ILE A 672 -15.98 20.73 8.05
C ILE A 672 -16.41 21.94 7.19
N PRO A 673 -17.30 21.75 6.20
CA PRO A 673 -17.74 22.82 5.31
C PRO A 673 -18.55 23.92 5.98
N GLU A 674 -19.23 23.59 7.08
CA GLU A 674 -20.15 24.48 7.80
C GLU A 674 -19.44 25.31 8.88
N GLN A 675 -18.09 25.36 8.88
CA GLN A 675 -17.30 26.03 9.92
C GLN A 675 -16.20 26.93 9.35
N LEU A 676 -16.01 28.08 10.00
CA LEU A 676 -14.84 28.93 9.89
C LEU A 676 -14.20 28.97 11.28
N LEU A 677 -12.94 28.55 11.37
CA LEU A 677 -12.22 28.68 12.62
C LEU A 677 -11.47 30.01 12.62
N GLU A 678 -11.73 30.84 13.63
CA GLU A 678 -11.00 32.06 13.90
C GLU A 678 -9.98 31.86 15.02
N ASN A 679 -8.86 32.58 14.93
CA ASN A 679 -7.82 32.62 15.97
C ASN A 679 -7.33 31.23 16.42
N VAL A 680 -7.18 30.31 15.46
CA VAL A 680 -6.66 28.95 15.71
C VAL A 680 -5.27 29.03 16.33
N THR A 681 -5.18 28.56 17.57
CA THR A 681 -3.98 28.59 18.40
C THR A 681 -3.74 27.19 18.95
N ILE A 682 -2.51 26.69 18.86
CA ILE A 682 -2.15 25.44 19.51
C ILE A 682 -1.57 25.77 20.89
N PHE A 683 -2.25 25.31 21.92
CA PHE A 683 -1.71 25.28 23.27
C PHE A 683 -0.88 24.01 23.40
N VAL A 684 0.37 24.19 23.82
CA VAL A 684 1.31 23.09 23.94
C VAL A 684 1.66 22.92 25.41
N ASP A 685 1.31 21.77 25.96
CA ASP A 685 1.78 21.35 27.27
C ASP A 685 3.17 20.72 27.14
N ALA A 686 4.17 21.44 27.64
CA ALA A 686 5.57 21.05 27.66
C ALA A 686 6.01 20.48 29.02
N SER A 687 5.08 19.98 29.84
CA SER A 687 5.41 19.40 31.16
C SER A 687 6.34 18.19 31.07
N GLU A 688 6.33 17.45 29.96
CA GLU A 688 7.26 16.35 29.65
C GLU A 688 8.50 16.82 28.83
N ALA A 689 8.75 18.13 28.82
CA ALA A 689 9.78 18.81 28.02
C ALA A 689 10.39 19.99 28.79
N GLU A 690 10.81 19.77 30.04
CA GLU A 690 11.23 20.82 31.01
C GLU A 690 12.35 21.77 30.53
N GLU A 691 13.17 21.34 29.58
CA GLU A 691 14.25 22.16 28.99
C GLU A 691 13.78 23.11 27.87
N PHE A 692 12.50 23.04 27.48
CA PHE A 692 11.90 23.92 26.49
C PHE A 692 11.04 24.99 27.16
N SER A 693 11.29 26.25 26.78
CA SER A 693 10.49 27.39 27.22
C SER A 693 9.76 27.98 26.02
N GLU A 694 8.42 28.04 26.03
CA GLU A 694 7.68 28.73 24.98
C GLU A 694 8.07 30.23 24.96
N VAL A 695 8.45 30.74 23.79
CA VAL A 695 8.88 32.15 23.61
C VAL A 695 8.00 32.94 22.67
N ALA A 696 7.32 32.27 21.74
CA ALA A 696 6.40 32.92 20.82
C ALA A 696 5.42 31.90 20.23
N SER A 697 4.19 32.34 20.00
CA SER A 697 3.20 31.62 19.21
C SER A 697 2.58 32.57 18.20
N LYS A 698 2.31 32.05 16.99
CA LYS A 698 1.67 32.80 15.91
C LYS A 698 0.35 32.13 15.59
N PRO A 699 -0.77 32.66 16.07
CA PRO A 699 -2.08 32.10 15.78
C PRO A 699 -2.46 32.29 14.31
N LEU A 700 -3.26 31.36 13.81
CA LEU A 700 -3.85 31.46 12.48
C LEU A 700 -5.19 32.19 12.61
N ARG A 701 -5.28 33.37 11.98
CA ARG A 701 -6.45 34.26 12.13
C ARG A 701 -7.75 33.64 11.62
N PHE A 702 -7.68 32.93 10.50
CA PHE A 702 -8.82 32.32 9.83
C PHE A 702 -8.40 30.98 9.22
N LEU A 703 -9.20 29.95 9.41
CA LEU A 703 -9.06 28.65 8.77
C LEU A 703 -10.40 28.25 8.12
N PRO A 704 -10.64 28.69 6.88
CA PRO A 704 -11.84 28.32 6.13
C PRO A 704 -11.84 26.85 5.74
N TYR A 705 -13.02 26.33 5.39
CA TYR A 705 -13.18 24.97 4.86
C TYR A 705 -12.22 24.66 3.71
N ASN A 706 -11.57 23.50 3.81
CA ASN A 706 -10.70 22.89 2.80
C ASN A 706 -9.55 23.80 2.31
N SER A 707 -9.22 24.84 3.09
CA SER A 707 -8.12 25.75 2.83
C SER A 707 -7.00 25.49 3.84
N PRO A 708 -5.82 25.07 3.40
CA PRO A 708 -4.72 24.78 4.32
C PRO A 708 -4.18 26.08 4.94
N GLY A 709 -4.13 26.12 6.26
CA GLY A 709 -3.56 27.19 7.06
C GLY A 709 -2.37 26.71 7.90
N GLN A 710 -1.62 27.66 8.45
CA GLN A 710 -0.42 27.38 9.25
C GLN A 710 -0.39 28.20 10.52
N THR A 711 -0.17 27.54 11.64
CA THR A 711 0.07 28.15 12.96
C THR A 711 1.41 27.63 13.51
N PHE A 712 2.04 28.41 14.40
CA PHE A 712 3.40 28.14 14.84
C PHE A 712 3.54 28.35 16.34
N VAL A 713 4.29 27.46 17.00
CA VAL A 713 4.71 27.63 18.40
C VAL A 713 6.22 27.45 18.46
N ALA A 714 6.90 28.40 19.09
CA ALA A 714 8.36 28.47 19.18
C ALA A 714 8.82 28.32 20.63
N PHE A 715 9.81 27.46 20.82
CA PHE A 715 10.44 27.18 22.11
C PHE A 715 11.91 27.57 22.08
N GLU A 716 12.39 28.20 23.15
CA GLU A 716 13.80 28.35 23.45
C GLU A 716 14.31 27.07 24.12
N LYS A 717 15.53 26.69 23.76
CA LYS A 717 16.27 25.56 24.34
C LYS A 717 17.75 25.95 24.50
N PRO A 718 18.55 25.22 25.30
CA PRO A 718 19.99 25.44 25.35
C PRO A 718 20.64 25.36 23.96
N ALA A 719 21.47 26.37 23.63
CA ALA A 719 22.14 26.45 22.33
C ALA A 719 23.12 25.27 22.13
N GLY A 720 23.12 24.66 20.94
CA GLY A 720 24.00 23.53 20.61
C GLY A 720 23.66 22.19 21.28
N ALA A 721 22.68 22.14 22.19
CA ALA A 721 22.23 20.89 22.83
C ALA A 721 21.13 20.18 22.02
N ALA A 722 21.11 18.85 22.04
CA ALA A 722 20.05 18.01 21.49
C ALA A 722 19.00 17.67 22.55
N THR A 723 18.30 18.69 23.01
CA THR A 723 17.22 18.54 23.99
C THR A 723 16.05 17.77 23.39
N VAL A 724 15.59 16.73 24.10
CA VAL A 724 14.43 15.91 23.72
C VAL A 724 13.23 16.25 24.59
N GLY A 725 12.02 16.04 24.08
CA GLY A 725 10.81 16.34 24.83
C GLY A 725 9.56 15.91 24.08
N LYS A 726 8.53 15.57 24.86
CA LYS A 726 7.20 15.24 24.35
C LYS A 726 6.24 16.40 24.65
N PHE A 727 5.49 16.79 23.63
CA PHE A 727 4.64 17.97 23.65
C PHE A 727 3.20 17.53 23.41
N SER A 728 2.33 17.72 24.41
CA SER A 728 0.90 17.47 24.25
C SER A 728 0.20 18.68 23.68
N ASN A 729 -0.59 18.47 22.63
CA ASN A 729 -1.09 19.55 21.78
C ASN A 729 -2.61 19.66 21.90
N LEU A 730 -3.09 20.86 22.17
CA LEU A 730 -4.51 21.18 22.25
C LEU A 730 -4.81 22.36 21.34
N MET A 731 -5.51 22.10 20.25
CA MET A 731 -5.91 23.12 19.29
C MET A 731 -7.12 23.87 19.83
N LYS A 732 -6.97 25.15 20.14
CA LYS A 732 -8.07 26.03 20.56
C LYS A 732 -8.39 27.02 19.46
N PHE A 733 -9.66 27.27 19.25
CA PHE A 733 -10.12 28.19 18.21
C PHE A 733 -11.50 28.72 18.58
N PHE A 734 -11.85 29.81 17.91
CA PHE A 734 -13.20 30.34 17.95
C PHE A 734 -13.92 29.82 16.70
N VAL A 735 -14.83 28.87 16.87
CA VAL A 735 -15.62 28.34 15.76
C VAL A 735 -16.77 29.28 15.49
N LYS A 736 -16.88 29.70 14.24
CA LYS A 736 -18.07 30.36 13.71
C LYS A 736 -18.72 29.42 12.72
N GLU A 737 -20.03 29.26 12.84
CA GLU A 737 -20.77 28.55 11.83
C GLU A 737 -20.72 29.37 10.54
N VAL A 738 -20.39 28.69 9.46
CA VAL A 738 -20.45 29.24 8.12
C VAL A 738 -21.76 28.77 7.56
N ASP A 739 -22.67 29.71 7.39
CA ASP A 739 -23.95 29.44 6.76
C ASP A 739 -23.66 28.86 5.36
N PRO A 740 -24.02 27.58 5.10
CA PRO A 740 -23.73 26.92 3.83
C PRO A 740 -24.37 27.62 2.63
N SER A 741 -25.33 28.51 2.90
CA SER A 741 -26.03 29.33 1.94
C SER A 741 -25.56 30.76 1.81
N THR A 742 -24.80 31.30 2.79
CA THR A 742 -24.17 32.63 2.69
C THR A 742 -22.63 32.66 2.66
N GLY A 743 -21.94 31.56 2.98
CA GLY A 743 -20.46 31.46 2.94
C GLY A 743 -19.76 32.47 3.86
N GLU A 744 -20.56 33.29 4.54
CA GLU A 744 -20.22 34.25 5.56
C GLU A 744 -20.30 33.51 6.89
N ALA A 745 -19.28 33.74 7.71
CA ALA A 745 -19.26 33.24 9.06
C ALA A 745 -20.13 34.14 9.93
N GLU A 746 -20.95 33.55 10.80
CA GLU A 746 -21.80 34.29 11.71
C GLU A 746 -20.97 35.23 12.63
N GLU A 747 -21.58 36.34 13.08
CA GLU A 747 -20.88 37.29 13.96
C GLU A 747 -20.60 36.69 15.36
N GLU A 748 -21.50 35.81 15.82
CA GLU A 748 -21.37 35.04 17.06
C GLU A 748 -20.69 33.69 16.77
N GLY A 749 -19.96 33.19 17.76
CA GLY A 749 -19.28 31.90 17.69
C GLY A 749 -18.89 31.44 19.08
N ALA A 750 -18.38 30.22 19.18
CA ALA A 750 -18.00 29.60 20.43
C ALA A 750 -16.49 29.33 20.49
N GLU A 751 -15.91 29.42 21.68
CA GLU A 751 -14.58 28.85 21.91
C GLU A 751 -14.71 27.33 21.98
N ASP A 752 -13.91 26.63 21.17
CA ASP A 752 -13.85 25.17 21.16
C ASP A 752 -12.39 24.69 21.19
N GLU A 753 -12.20 23.46 21.64
CA GLU A 753 -10.89 22.83 21.85
C GLU A 753 -10.86 21.43 21.25
N TYR A 754 -9.83 21.13 20.45
CA TYR A 754 -9.63 19.85 19.80
C TYR A 754 -8.30 19.25 20.21
N GLN A 755 -8.35 18.07 20.84
CA GLN A 755 -7.15 17.36 21.28
C GLN A 755 -6.42 16.77 20.08
N LEU A 756 -5.13 17.08 19.95
CA LEU A 756 -4.25 16.54 18.92
C LEU A 756 -3.34 15.47 19.53
N GLU A 757 -2.78 14.61 18.68
CA GLU A 757 -1.71 13.69 19.10
C GLU A 757 -0.45 14.45 19.54
N ASP A 758 0.35 13.78 20.37
CA ASP A 758 1.58 14.36 20.91
C ASP A 758 2.66 14.49 19.83
N VAL A 759 3.42 15.58 19.89
CA VAL A 759 4.61 15.79 19.06
C VAL A 759 5.83 15.49 19.89
N GLU A 760 6.72 14.63 19.39
CA GLU A 760 8.00 14.35 20.04
C GLU A 760 9.14 15.05 19.28
N VAL A 761 9.96 15.83 19.99
CA VAL A 761 11.27 16.28 19.51
C VAL A 761 12.30 15.29 20.00
N SER A 762 12.95 14.59 19.07
CA SER A 762 13.92 13.53 19.39
C SER A 762 15.33 13.93 18.97
N ALA A 763 16.32 13.19 19.47
CA ALA A 763 17.72 13.43 19.15
C ALA A 763 18.02 13.43 17.63
N ALA A 764 17.27 12.62 16.86
CA ALA A 764 17.39 12.54 15.41
C ALA A 764 17.04 13.86 14.70
N ASP A 765 16.25 14.75 15.30
CA ASP A 765 15.92 16.07 14.74
C ASP A 765 17.14 17.02 14.74
N TYR A 766 18.14 16.75 15.59
CA TYR A 766 19.39 17.52 15.66
C TYR A 766 20.51 16.96 14.78
N MET A 767 20.20 15.98 13.93
CA MET A 767 21.16 15.30 13.06
C MET A 767 20.82 15.46 11.57
N LEU A 768 21.74 16.00 10.78
CA LEU A 768 21.65 16.01 9.32
C LEU A 768 22.26 14.74 8.72
N LYS A 769 21.48 14.08 7.87
CA LYS A 769 21.93 12.93 7.08
C LYS A 769 22.85 13.40 5.96
N VAL A 770 24.16 13.20 6.12
CA VAL A 770 25.16 13.56 5.12
C VAL A 770 25.92 12.31 4.73
N GLY A 771 25.79 11.89 3.46
CA GLY A 771 26.51 10.73 2.95
C GLY A 771 27.99 11.03 2.70
N VAL A 772 28.86 10.10 3.09
CA VAL A 772 30.29 10.16 2.83
C VAL A 772 30.66 9.10 1.80
N SER A 773 31.37 9.48 0.73
CA SER A 773 31.72 8.58 -0.38
C SER A 773 32.83 7.58 -0.05
N ASN A 774 33.67 7.88 0.95
CA ASN A 774 34.68 6.97 1.49
C ASN A 774 34.77 7.21 3.00
N PHE A 775 34.09 6.37 3.78
CA PHE A 775 33.97 6.56 5.22
C PHE A 775 35.33 6.47 5.91
N ARG A 776 36.18 5.53 5.47
CA ARG A 776 37.51 5.31 6.04
C ARG A 776 38.39 6.55 5.94
N ASN A 777 38.45 7.18 4.78
CA ASN A 777 39.25 8.39 4.59
C ASN A 777 38.74 9.54 5.47
N ALA A 778 37.40 9.68 5.59
CA ALA A 778 36.81 10.71 6.44
C ALA A 778 37.09 10.43 7.94
N TRP A 779 36.99 9.17 8.37
CA TRP A 779 37.31 8.70 9.71
C TRP A 779 38.77 8.94 10.09
N GLU A 780 39.69 8.64 9.18
CA GLU A 780 41.12 8.92 9.37
C GLU A 780 41.40 10.44 9.37
N SER A 781 40.67 11.24 8.60
CA SER A 781 40.85 12.70 8.53
C SER A 781 40.43 13.47 9.79
N LEU A 782 39.46 12.96 10.56
CA LEU A 782 39.06 13.54 11.84
C LEU A 782 40.09 13.26 12.96
N GLY A 783 40.94 12.24 12.78
CA GLY A 783 41.90 11.82 13.80
C GLY A 783 41.24 11.21 15.05
N PRO A 784 42.04 10.71 16.02
CA PRO A 784 41.55 10.11 17.25
C PRO A 784 41.34 11.12 18.41
N ASP A 785 41.64 12.40 18.20
CA ASP A 785 41.74 13.39 19.29
C ASP A 785 40.40 13.61 20.04
N ASN A 786 39.28 13.47 19.34
CA ASN A 786 37.91 13.57 19.89
C ASN A 786 37.13 12.25 19.74
N GLU A 787 37.82 11.10 19.80
CA GLU A 787 37.20 9.77 19.72
C GLU A 787 36.67 9.31 21.09
N ARG A 788 35.40 8.89 21.13
CA ARG A 788 34.81 8.19 22.29
C ARG A 788 34.38 6.79 21.87
N VAL A 789 34.63 5.81 22.72
CA VAL A 789 34.29 4.40 22.48
C VAL A 789 33.71 3.80 23.74
N ASP A 790 32.55 3.14 23.63
CA ASP A 790 31.87 2.49 24.76
C ASP A 790 31.05 1.28 24.28
N GLU A 791 30.63 0.43 25.22
CA GLU A 791 29.86 -0.80 24.97
C GLU A 791 28.50 -0.78 25.66
N TYR A 792 27.45 -1.07 24.91
CA TYR A 792 26.04 -1.00 25.32
C TYR A 792 25.36 -2.35 25.14
N GLY A 793 24.49 -2.74 26.08
CA GLY A 793 23.61 -3.89 25.94
C GLY A 793 22.21 -3.45 25.47
N LEU A 794 21.78 -3.91 24.30
CA LEU A 794 20.49 -3.54 23.68
C LEU A 794 19.34 -4.51 24.05
N GLY A 795 19.60 -5.47 24.93
CA GLY A 795 18.62 -6.44 25.42
C GLY A 795 18.31 -7.56 24.43
N ALA A 796 17.18 -8.25 24.65
CA ALA A 796 16.74 -9.36 23.81
C ALA A 796 16.05 -8.85 22.54
N ARG A 797 16.57 -9.23 21.37
CA ARG A 797 16.00 -8.90 20.05
C ARG A 797 15.93 -10.14 19.17
N GLU A 798 14.94 -10.23 18.29
CA GLU A 798 14.80 -11.41 17.45
C GLU A 798 15.87 -11.49 16.36
N THR A 799 16.29 -10.34 15.84
CA THR A 799 17.30 -10.24 14.79
C THR A 799 18.23 -9.04 15.00
N LEU A 800 19.47 -9.14 14.50
CA LEU A 800 20.39 -8.00 14.45
C LEU A 800 19.89 -6.88 13.51
N ALA A 801 19.08 -7.21 12.50
CA ALA A 801 18.48 -6.24 11.59
C ALA A 801 17.60 -5.23 12.34
N GLU A 802 16.80 -5.71 13.29
CA GLU A 802 15.96 -4.88 14.15
C GLU A 802 16.81 -3.94 15.01
N ALA A 803 17.88 -4.46 15.64
CA ALA A 803 18.78 -3.65 16.47
C ALA A 803 19.50 -2.57 15.67
N VAL A 804 20.00 -2.90 14.48
CA VAL A 804 20.68 -1.94 13.59
C VAL A 804 19.70 -0.86 13.12
N ALA A 805 18.48 -1.24 12.72
CA ALA A 805 17.46 -0.29 12.30
C ALA A 805 17.04 0.66 13.44
N ALA A 806 16.89 0.14 14.67
CA ALA A 806 16.54 0.92 15.84
C ALA A 806 17.61 2.00 16.15
N VAL A 807 18.89 1.61 16.19
CA VAL A 807 19.99 2.56 16.48
C VAL A 807 20.15 3.60 15.37
N ILE A 808 19.99 3.22 14.09
CA ILE A 808 19.99 4.17 12.97
C ILE A 808 18.84 5.17 13.11
N SER A 809 17.67 4.71 13.54
CA SER A 809 16.50 5.57 13.76
C SER A 809 16.73 6.55 14.91
N ILE A 810 17.25 6.06 16.05
CA ILE A 810 17.57 6.88 17.24
C ILE A 810 18.58 7.98 16.90
N LEU A 811 19.66 7.63 16.20
CA LEU A 811 20.72 8.57 15.86
C LEU A 811 20.34 9.51 14.71
N GLY A 812 19.41 9.11 13.83
CA GLY A 812 19.00 9.92 12.68
C GLY A 812 20.10 10.16 11.63
N MET A 813 21.19 9.39 11.66
CA MET A 813 22.35 9.56 10.78
C MET A 813 22.18 8.85 9.43
N GLN A 814 23.06 9.16 8.47
CA GLN A 814 23.08 8.51 7.15
C GLN A 814 23.92 7.23 7.20
N PRO A 815 23.35 6.06 6.90
CA PRO A 815 24.12 4.85 6.66
C PRO A 815 25.07 5.02 5.47
N CYS A 816 26.31 4.59 5.66
CA CYS A 816 27.36 4.59 4.65
C CYS A 816 27.58 3.19 4.09
N GLU A 817 27.95 3.13 2.81
CA GLU A 817 28.48 1.92 2.16
C GLU A 817 27.55 0.69 2.20
N GLY A 818 26.24 0.89 2.34
CA GLY A 818 25.24 -0.18 2.38
C GLY A 818 25.19 -0.94 3.71
N THR A 819 25.77 -0.38 4.77
CA THR A 819 25.89 -1.03 6.09
C THR A 819 24.60 -1.01 6.93
N GLU A 820 23.50 -0.49 6.39
CA GLU A 820 22.14 -0.63 6.92
C GLU A 820 21.54 -2.02 6.65
N VAL A 821 22.01 -2.72 5.61
CA VAL A 821 21.51 -4.05 5.26
C VAL A 821 22.22 -5.09 6.11
N VAL A 822 21.48 -5.72 7.02
CA VAL A 822 22.01 -6.80 7.85
C VAL A 822 21.80 -8.15 7.15
N PRO A 823 22.86 -8.92 6.91
CA PRO A 823 22.80 -10.31 6.45
C PRO A 823 21.84 -11.18 7.26
N ALA A 824 21.02 -11.99 6.58
CA ALA A 824 20.16 -12.99 7.20
C ALA A 824 21.00 -14.00 8.02
N ASN A 825 20.62 -14.20 9.28
CA ASN A 825 21.29 -15.06 10.27
C ASN A 825 22.70 -14.60 10.69
N SER A 826 23.06 -13.31 10.51
CA SER A 826 24.33 -12.82 11.07
C SER A 826 24.32 -12.86 12.60
N ARG A 827 25.46 -13.22 13.20
CA ARG A 827 25.68 -13.05 14.65
C ARG A 827 26.52 -11.83 15.02
N SER A 828 27.07 -11.12 14.04
CA SER A 828 27.75 -9.84 14.25
C SER A 828 27.56 -8.93 13.04
N HIS A 829 27.45 -7.63 13.24
CA HIS A 829 27.29 -6.67 12.14
C HIS A 829 28.02 -5.38 12.45
N THR A 830 28.61 -4.72 11.45
CA THR A 830 29.17 -3.39 11.62
C THR A 830 28.39 -2.39 10.78
N SER A 831 27.91 -1.32 11.42
CA SER A 831 27.21 -0.22 10.75
C SER A 831 28.04 1.05 10.82
N LEU A 832 28.15 1.76 9.70
CA LEU A 832 28.90 3.00 9.56
C LEU A 832 27.93 4.13 9.29
N LEU A 833 27.91 5.14 10.16
CA LEU A 833 26.97 6.24 10.08
C LEU A 833 27.70 7.57 9.99
N SER A 834 27.23 8.47 9.13
CA SER A 834 27.75 9.81 9.00
C SER A 834 26.65 10.86 9.09
N GLY A 835 27.00 11.99 9.68
CA GLY A 835 26.07 13.10 9.83
C GLY A 835 26.77 14.39 10.23
N VAL A 836 25.97 15.44 10.29
CA VAL A 836 26.37 16.73 10.85
C VAL A 836 25.42 17.00 12.00
N PHE A 837 25.97 17.20 13.19
CA PHE A 837 25.21 17.52 14.39
C PHE A 837 24.90 19.03 14.43
N ILE A 838 23.93 19.41 15.25
CA ILE A 838 23.62 20.83 15.50
C ILE A 838 24.89 21.59 15.92
N GLY A 839 25.02 22.85 15.45
CA GLY A 839 26.27 23.61 15.52
C GLY A 839 27.23 23.36 14.35
N GLY A 840 26.92 22.42 13.45
CA GLY A 840 27.68 22.19 12.20
C GLY A 840 28.87 21.25 12.35
N ALA A 841 29.04 20.61 13.51
CA ALA A 841 30.10 19.64 13.76
C ALA A 841 29.87 18.35 12.96
N ARG A 842 30.88 17.90 12.22
CA ARG A 842 30.79 16.62 11.52
C ARG A 842 30.98 15.49 12.51
N VAL A 843 30.16 14.45 12.38
CA VAL A 843 30.18 13.28 13.24
C VAL A 843 30.19 12.03 12.37
N LEU A 844 31.11 11.13 12.68
CA LEU A 844 31.16 9.80 12.14
C LEU A 844 31.01 8.80 13.28
N VAL A 845 30.26 7.74 13.04
CA VAL A 845 29.99 6.69 14.01
C VAL A 845 30.28 5.32 13.39
N ARG A 846 30.99 4.48 14.14
CA ARG A 846 31.18 3.07 13.83
C ARG A 846 30.51 2.25 14.93
N LEU A 847 29.50 1.49 14.54
CA LEU A 847 28.76 0.58 15.39
C LEU A 847 29.21 -0.85 15.09
N SER A 848 29.52 -1.64 16.12
CA SER A 848 29.79 -3.07 15.99
C SER A 848 28.87 -3.86 16.91
N PHE A 849 27.92 -4.57 16.31
CA PHE A 849 26.91 -5.38 17.00
C PHE A 849 27.35 -6.84 17.10
N GLY A 850 26.95 -7.50 18.18
CA GLY A 850 27.06 -8.94 18.37
C GLY A 850 25.80 -9.49 19.05
N ILE A 851 25.31 -10.66 18.64
CA ILE A 851 24.18 -11.35 19.28
C ILE A 851 24.63 -12.72 19.81
N GLU A 852 24.38 -12.96 21.09
CA GLU A 852 24.68 -14.22 21.76
C GLU A 852 23.52 -15.24 21.59
N GLY A 853 23.78 -16.53 21.88
CA GLY A 853 22.80 -17.62 21.73
C GLY A 853 21.50 -17.45 22.53
N SER A 854 21.48 -16.54 23.51
CA SER A 854 20.31 -16.13 24.30
C SER A 854 19.47 -15.01 23.65
N LYS A 855 19.75 -14.64 22.40
CA LYS A 855 19.16 -13.48 21.67
C LYS A 855 19.47 -12.11 22.30
N GLN A 856 20.45 -12.03 23.20
CA GLN A 856 20.94 -10.78 23.77
C GLN A 856 21.88 -10.09 22.78
N VAL A 857 21.62 -8.81 22.49
CA VAL A 857 22.44 -8.00 21.58
C VAL A 857 23.33 -7.06 22.36
N ALA A 858 24.63 -7.10 22.09
CA ALA A 858 25.62 -6.13 22.54
C ALA A 858 26.06 -5.25 21.36
N MET A 859 26.38 -4.00 21.64
CA MET A 859 26.81 -3.03 20.65
C MET A 859 27.99 -2.23 21.18
N LYS A 860 29.07 -2.19 20.40
CA LYS A 860 30.18 -1.27 20.60
C LYS A 860 29.96 -0.02 19.75
N LEU A 861 29.90 1.14 20.38
CA LEU A 861 29.74 2.45 19.76
C LEU A 861 31.08 3.17 19.79
N ALA A 862 31.60 3.54 18.62
CA ALA A 862 32.74 4.42 18.48
C ALA A 862 32.33 5.69 17.70
N VAL A 863 32.54 6.85 18.29
CA VAL A 863 32.16 8.15 17.73
C VAL A 863 33.41 9.01 17.54
N ARG A 864 33.55 9.62 16.37
CA ARG A 864 34.55 10.68 16.09
C ARG A 864 33.85 11.91 15.57
N SER A 865 34.27 13.07 16.05
CA SER A 865 33.73 14.34 15.62
C SER A 865 34.76 15.46 15.67
N ASP A 866 34.40 16.63 15.14
CA ASP A 866 35.22 17.84 15.21
C ASP A 866 35.31 18.41 16.67
N ASP A 867 34.46 17.96 17.61
CA ASP A 867 34.38 18.45 19.00
C ASP A 867 34.03 17.33 19.99
N LEU A 868 34.84 17.12 21.03
CA LEU A 868 34.63 16.06 22.03
C LEU A 868 33.24 16.11 22.69
N SER A 869 32.69 17.31 22.93
CA SER A 869 31.34 17.46 23.52
C SER A 869 30.24 16.86 22.66
N VAL A 870 30.42 16.88 21.33
CA VAL A 870 29.49 16.24 20.38
C VAL A 870 29.64 14.73 20.42
N SER A 871 30.87 14.22 20.49
CA SER A 871 31.09 12.78 20.69
C SER A 871 30.42 12.29 21.98
N ASP A 872 30.50 13.07 23.06
CA ASP A 872 29.84 12.77 24.34
C ASP A 872 28.32 12.78 24.21
N ALA A 873 27.75 13.80 23.56
CA ALA A 873 26.31 13.90 23.34
C ALA A 873 25.73 12.72 22.55
N ILE A 874 26.45 12.20 21.54
CA ILE A 874 26.02 11.02 20.79
C ILE A 874 25.99 9.76 21.67
N HIS A 875 26.96 9.62 22.58
CA HIS A 875 26.95 8.52 23.55
C HIS A 875 25.78 8.63 24.54
N ASP A 876 25.44 9.84 24.96
CA ASP A 876 24.31 10.09 25.86
C ASP A 876 22.96 9.84 25.17
N ILE A 877 22.83 10.19 23.89
CA ILE A 877 21.65 9.87 23.07
C ILE A 877 21.40 8.36 23.02
N VAL A 878 22.45 7.57 22.83
CA VAL A 878 22.35 6.10 22.77
C VAL A 878 22.14 5.46 24.15
N ALA A 879 22.60 6.11 25.22
CA ALA A 879 22.38 5.62 26.58
C ALA A 879 20.93 5.81 27.04
N ASN A 880 20.26 6.86 26.56
CA ASN A 880 18.93 7.29 27.00
C ASN A 880 17.79 6.93 26.04
N GLY A 881 18.09 6.58 24.78
CA GLY A 881 17.12 6.14 23.77
C GLY A 881 17.05 4.63 23.63
#